data_AF-A0A372QXB9-F1
#
_entry.id   AF-A0A372QXB9-F1
#
_cell.length_a   1.000
_cell.length_b   1.000
_cell.length_c   1.000
_cell.angle_alpha   90.00
_cell.angle_beta   90.00
_cell.angle_gamma   90.00
#
_symmetry.space_group_name_H-M   'P 1'
#
loop_
_entity.id
_entity.type
_entity.pdbx_description
1 polymer ?
#
loop_
_entity_poly.entity_id
_entity_poly.type
_entity_poly.pdbx_seq_one_letter_code
_entity_poly.pdbx_strand_id
1 'polypeptide(L)'
;MANPQILADNYKKILTILNNIIRNDDNSPLIDYPVLIGSRAAKWHIFSFREPNDWDLMATPLQTTLFINKVKESNATFKNIKLIYYPGGGLKLAGEYIDQYTADKKLISFDIELVSEKVDLRNMKSIFEDNSEDNMKVDNMQDDDELNFDVFEDNSKKSNAEDSEDNMKNEINRIEFERFNDVHPKMSALMILEFCHNIEDKTMLPLLANFLCIVAPLKILEALKTSQIYWPADFHKNISDLHLLRDYNKDKVSIIQPLCSPQRDELIELILETRKPGAHINLNISNDDFLENEDNLFVQKCISREDLYELVKYGDHPIYQGLRDDKSKTLIKKSLFEKLDYQTKIKCAKEEAMVIALERYLIPMISKDQENSYKLALVRICTTLTKGWFRQFAIDNYPQLSNLDRDLLSIAHNIIEKIPIKQKKPDVILHDLETQAIFESIRPYTKTISSFDKIRDYDDFYTVIKRTGINITSPINSDVSVTAIITNMHRSCYEDYLSASWTASVVILPTNDLKISSEDEDEDSDEDKDDDDSDSFDMDDVNISFKDPLKIHPYQESCSGKFSNLDTKHIFVLGIRAYWRVGMSVEEIWEPINIKVKSADFVASLLEIPDLTGDLLFKYVLDCLKPTLIDVEETPLENWVNKLKSNGTIPIEPNQHLWYYAWNYKLNRKNLNNLY
;
A
#
# COMPACT_ATOMS: atom_id res chain seq x y z
N MET A 1 15.76 6.46 -4.47
CA MET A 1 16.24 6.30 -3.08
C MET A 1 16.64 4.86 -2.91
N ALA A 2 17.72 4.57 -2.20
CA ALA A 2 18.06 3.19 -1.85
C ALA A 2 17.02 2.66 -0.84
N ASN A 3 16.61 1.40 -0.99
CA ASN A 3 15.58 0.80 -0.15
C ASN A 3 16.08 0.62 1.30
N PRO A 4 15.19 0.70 2.31
CA PRO A 4 15.53 0.38 3.69
C PRO A 4 16.08 -1.05 3.81
N GLN A 5 17.14 -1.23 4.57
CA GLN A 5 17.79 -2.52 4.79
C GLN A 5 17.59 -3.00 6.23
N ILE A 6 17.11 -4.23 6.41
CA ILE A 6 17.06 -4.86 7.74
C ILE A 6 18.46 -5.38 8.06
N LEU A 7 19.11 -4.82 9.08
CA LEU A 7 20.44 -5.23 9.52
C LEU A 7 20.38 -6.42 10.49
N ALA A 8 19.33 -6.49 11.30
CA ALA A 8 19.10 -7.59 12.24
C ALA A 8 17.62 -7.68 12.62
N ASP A 9 17.18 -8.88 12.96
CA ASP A 9 15.79 -9.27 13.23
C ASP A 9 15.61 -10.00 14.58
N ASN A 10 16.66 -10.01 15.40
CA ASN A 10 16.66 -10.60 16.73
C ASN A 10 17.49 -9.73 17.68
N TYR A 11 16.96 -9.52 18.89
CA TYR A 11 17.57 -8.68 19.93
C TYR A 11 19.05 -9.03 20.20
N LYS A 12 19.46 -10.31 20.13
CA LYS A 12 20.88 -10.69 20.32
C LYS A 12 21.79 -10.08 19.25
N LYS A 13 21.42 -10.19 17.98
CA LYS A 13 22.17 -9.63 16.85
C LYS A 13 22.17 -8.10 16.91
N ILE A 14 21.00 -7.54 17.24
CA ILE A 14 20.82 -6.09 17.41
C ILE A 14 21.78 -5.57 18.49
N LEU A 15 21.82 -6.20 19.67
CA LEU A 15 22.74 -5.83 20.74
C LEU A 15 24.21 -5.90 20.29
N THR A 16 24.60 -6.90 19.49
CA THR A 16 25.96 -6.97 18.93
C THR A 16 26.27 -5.75 18.05
N ILE A 17 25.35 -5.38 17.13
CA ILE A 17 25.52 -4.21 16.26
C ILE A 17 25.61 -2.92 17.10
N LEU A 18 24.70 -2.74 18.06
CA LEU A 18 24.69 -1.56 18.93
C LEU A 18 25.98 -1.45 19.75
N ASN A 19 26.46 -2.57 20.31
CA ASN A 19 27.72 -2.59 21.07
C ASN A 19 28.94 -2.28 20.19
N ASN A 20 28.94 -2.70 18.93
CA ASN A 20 29.99 -2.32 17.98
C ASN A 20 29.97 -0.81 17.69
N ILE A 21 28.79 -0.21 17.53
CA ILE A 21 28.65 1.24 17.38
C ILE A 21 29.15 1.97 18.63
N ILE A 22 28.77 1.50 19.83
CA ILE A 22 29.20 2.07 21.12
C ILE A 22 30.72 1.98 21.30
N ARG A 23 31.35 0.87 20.91
CA ARG A 23 32.82 0.72 21.01
C ARG A 23 33.60 1.76 20.20
N ASN A 24 33.00 2.30 19.15
CA ASN A 24 33.59 3.35 18.32
C ASN A 24 33.38 4.77 18.90
N ASP A 25 32.66 4.87 20.04
CA ASP A 25 32.21 6.09 20.73
C ASP A 25 32.85 6.15 22.15
N ASP A 26 33.84 7.02 22.36
CA ASP A 26 34.52 7.12 23.66
C ASP A 26 33.53 7.48 24.81
N ASN A 27 33.62 6.74 25.92
CA ASN A 27 32.67 6.49 27.04
C ASN A 27 31.97 7.66 27.80
N SER A 28 31.77 8.85 27.24
CA SER A 28 30.97 9.91 27.89
C SER A 28 29.78 10.34 27.02
N PRO A 29 28.55 9.87 27.30
CA PRO A 29 27.37 10.43 26.62
C PRO A 29 27.17 11.89 27.07
N LEU A 30 27.04 12.85 26.14
CA LEU A 30 26.59 14.21 26.52
C LEU A 30 25.10 14.22 26.90
N ILE A 31 24.31 13.21 26.47
CA ILE A 31 22.88 13.14 26.72
C ILE A 31 22.51 11.96 27.62
N ASP A 32 22.04 12.27 28.83
CA ASP A 32 21.78 11.27 29.88
C ASP A 32 20.53 10.40 29.63
N TYR A 33 19.51 10.92 28.94
CA TYR A 33 18.20 10.27 28.82
C TYR A 33 17.66 10.27 27.39
N PRO A 34 16.95 9.21 26.96
CA PRO A 34 16.21 9.20 25.72
C PRO A 34 15.03 10.18 25.78
N VAL A 35 14.54 10.60 24.60
CA VAL A 35 13.41 11.53 24.48
C VAL A 35 12.20 10.78 23.95
N LEU A 36 11.10 10.80 24.71
CA LEU A 36 9.79 10.33 24.29
C LEU A 36 9.14 11.38 23.37
N ILE A 37 8.72 10.93 22.19
CA ILE A 37 8.05 11.76 21.18
C ILE A 37 6.68 11.16 20.83
N GLY A 38 6.06 11.67 19.77
CA GLY A 38 4.85 11.09 19.19
C GLY A 38 3.59 11.24 20.03
N SER A 39 2.62 10.35 19.79
CA SER A 39 1.27 10.45 20.37
C SER A 39 1.30 10.30 21.91
N ARG A 40 2.24 9.50 22.43
CA ARG A 40 2.35 9.23 23.87
C ARG A 40 2.98 10.40 24.63
N ALA A 41 3.96 11.08 24.05
CA ALA A 41 4.42 12.35 24.59
C ALA A 41 3.31 13.42 24.57
N ALA A 42 2.51 13.48 23.49
CA ALA A 42 1.40 14.42 23.39
C ALA A 42 0.31 14.16 24.45
N LYS A 43 -0.02 12.89 24.71
CA LYS A 43 -0.97 12.48 25.75
C LYS A 43 -0.56 12.93 27.16
N TRP A 44 0.75 12.98 27.42
CA TRP A 44 1.25 13.48 28.70
C TRP A 44 0.93 14.97 28.89
N HIS A 45 1.11 15.78 27.85
CA HIS A 45 0.81 17.22 27.90
C HIS A 45 -0.69 17.52 27.80
N ILE A 46 -1.43 16.74 27.02
CA ILE A 46 -2.84 16.98 26.68
C ILE A 46 -3.65 15.76 27.10
N PHE A 47 -4.35 15.84 28.24
CA PHE A 47 -5.13 14.71 28.76
C PHE A 47 -6.22 14.21 27.79
N SER A 48 -6.81 15.11 27.00
CA SER A 48 -7.81 14.79 25.97
C SER A 48 -7.22 14.22 24.68
N PHE A 49 -5.89 14.07 24.58
CA PHE A 49 -5.27 13.38 23.45
C PHE A 49 -5.73 11.92 23.45
N ARG A 50 -5.85 11.31 22.27
CA ARG A 50 -6.25 9.89 22.15
C ARG A 50 -5.24 8.97 22.83
N GLU A 51 -5.70 7.79 23.25
CA GLU A 51 -4.80 6.79 23.85
C GLU A 51 -3.77 6.31 22.81
N PRO A 52 -2.46 6.41 23.11
CA PRO A 52 -1.40 5.96 22.24
C PRO A 52 -1.24 4.43 22.29
N ASN A 53 -1.06 3.81 21.13
CA ASN A 53 -0.87 2.36 20.99
C ASN A 53 0.60 1.96 20.81
N ASP A 54 1.47 2.96 20.66
CA ASP A 54 2.88 2.84 20.32
C ASP A 54 3.77 3.71 21.21
N TRP A 55 5.06 3.39 21.24
CA TRP A 55 6.14 4.15 21.88
C TRP A 55 7.10 4.69 20.83
N ASP A 56 7.10 5.99 20.61
CA ASP A 56 8.09 6.64 19.75
C ASP A 56 9.19 7.29 20.59
N LEU A 57 10.44 6.92 20.35
CA LEU A 57 11.60 7.38 21.12
C LEU A 57 12.72 7.87 20.20
N MET A 58 13.48 8.84 20.70
CA MET A 58 14.82 9.15 20.18
C MET A 58 15.83 8.76 21.24
N ALA A 59 16.79 7.91 20.88
CA ALA A 59 17.73 7.37 21.86
C ALA A 59 19.10 7.12 21.24
N THR A 60 20.13 7.17 22.07
CA THR A 60 21.47 6.74 21.67
C THR A 60 21.57 5.22 21.55
N PRO A 61 22.57 4.66 20.83
CA PRO A 61 22.82 3.23 20.83
C PRO A 61 22.92 2.64 22.25
N LEU A 62 23.59 3.34 23.17
CA LEU A 62 23.70 2.93 24.58
C LEU A 62 22.33 2.88 25.27
N GLN A 63 21.53 3.94 25.13
CA GLN A 63 20.19 4.00 25.71
C GLN A 63 19.26 2.92 25.10
N THR A 64 19.43 2.61 23.82
CA THR A 64 18.69 1.55 23.12
C THR A 64 19.07 0.16 23.64
N THR A 65 20.36 -0.10 23.88
CA THR A 65 20.82 -1.33 24.56
C THR A 65 20.20 -1.46 25.95
N LEU A 66 20.17 -0.37 26.73
CA LEU A 66 19.54 -0.35 28.06
C LEU A 66 18.04 -0.63 27.99
N PHE A 67 17.33 -0.07 27.00
CA PHE A 67 15.92 -0.34 26.76
C PHE A 67 15.67 -1.84 26.51
N ILE A 68 16.42 -2.44 25.58
CA ILE A 68 16.29 -3.87 25.24
C ILE A 68 16.49 -4.74 26.49
N ASN A 69 17.53 -4.44 27.28
CA ASN A 69 17.81 -5.19 28.51
C ASN A 69 16.69 -5.03 29.55
N LYS A 70 16.12 -3.82 29.70
CA LYS A 70 15.02 -3.59 30.64
C LYS A 70 13.74 -4.34 30.26
N VAL A 71 13.40 -4.39 28.97
CA VAL A 71 12.27 -5.20 28.50
C VAL A 71 12.53 -6.70 28.75
N LYS A 72 13.78 -7.16 28.65
CA LYS A 72 14.15 -8.54 29.00
C LYS A 72 14.05 -8.83 30.50
N GLU A 73 14.49 -7.90 31.34
CA GLU A 73 14.36 -8.02 32.80
C GLU A 73 12.89 -8.09 33.25
N SER A 74 11.96 -7.48 32.52
CA SER A 74 10.52 -7.56 32.79
C SER A 74 9.86 -8.84 32.27
N ASN A 75 10.64 -9.91 32.01
CA ASN A 75 10.16 -11.17 31.43
C ASN A 75 9.35 -11.01 30.12
N ALA A 76 9.42 -9.88 29.44
CA ALA A 76 8.63 -9.62 28.25
C ALA A 76 9.23 -10.33 27.03
N THR A 77 8.35 -10.81 26.15
CA THR A 77 8.74 -11.43 24.89
C THR A 77 8.65 -10.40 23.77
N PHE A 78 9.77 -10.19 23.06
CA PHE A 78 9.78 -9.39 21.83
C PHE A 78 9.07 -10.16 20.71
N LYS A 79 8.23 -9.47 19.95
CA LYS A 79 7.71 -9.88 18.66
C LYS A 79 8.28 -8.95 17.58
N ASN A 80 8.70 -9.51 16.46
CA ASN A 80 9.07 -8.75 15.24
C ASN A 80 10.13 -7.64 15.44
N ILE A 81 11.06 -7.77 16.39
CA ILE A 81 12.10 -6.77 16.64
C ILE A 81 13.10 -6.70 15.48
N LYS A 82 13.28 -5.52 14.88
CA LYS A 82 14.13 -5.30 13.70
C LYS A 82 14.93 -4.02 13.86
N LEU A 83 16.23 -4.09 13.56
CA LEU A 83 17.08 -2.92 13.36
C LEU A 83 17.15 -2.64 11.86
N ILE A 84 16.67 -1.46 11.47
CA ILE A 84 16.49 -1.05 10.07
C ILE A 84 17.40 0.14 9.79
N TYR A 85 18.16 0.04 8.71
CA TYR A 85 18.97 1.12 8.16
C TYR A 85 18.23 1.78 6.99
N TYR A 86 18.08 3.10 7.09
CA TYR A 86 17.52 3.95 6.05
C TYR A 86 18.70 4.74 5.43
N PRO A 87 19.12 4.43 4.19
CA PRO A 87 20.22 5.15 3.55
C PRO A 87 19.94 6.66 3.50
N GLY A 88 20.84 7.47 4.07
CA GLY A 88 20.65 8.93 4.22
C GLY A 88 19.72 9.36 5.37
N GLY A 89 18.93 8.43 5.93
CA GLY A 89 17.96 8.67 7.01
C GLY A 89 18.42 8.24 8.40
N GLY A 90 19.29 7.23 8.51
CA GLY A 90 19.84 6.77 9.79
C GLY A 90 19.44 5.34 10.18
N LEU A 91 19.56 5.02 11.46
CA LEU A 91 19.14 3.74 12.03
C LEU A 91 17.85 3.87 12.83
N LYS A 92 17.00 2.84 12.76
CA LYS A 92 15.77 2.74 13.54
C LYS A 92 15.60 1.34 14.09
N LEU A 93 15.26 1.23 15.37
CA LEU A 93 14.81 -0.02 15.98
C LEU A 93 13.29 0.00 16.02
N ALA A 94 12.65 -0.98 15.41
CA ALA A 94 11.20 -1.17 15.44
C ALA A 94 10.88 -2.55 16.02
N GLY A 95 9.79 -2.69 16.75
CA GLY A 95 9.36 -3.98 17.25
C GLY A 95 8.17 -3.88 18.17
N GLU A 96 7.79 -5.02 18.73
CA GLU A 96 6.69 -5.11 19.67
C GLU A 96 7.10 -5.95 20.86
N TYR A 97 6.49 -5.73 22.02
CA TYR A 97 6.66 -6.63 23.15
C TYR A 97 5.34 -6.85 23.88
N ILE A 98 5.21 -8.02 24.50
CA ILE A 98 4.07 -8.38 25.33
C ILE A 98 4.42 -8.11 26.78
N ASP A 99 3.70 -7.19 27.41
CA ASP A 99 3.84 -6.94 28.85
C ASP A 99 3.09 -8.02 29.64
N GLN A 100 3.84 -8.92 30.28
CA GLN A 100 3.30 -10.06 31.03
C GLN A 100 2.64 -9.64 32.36
N TYR A 101 2.81 -8.40 32.82
CA TYR A 101 2.26 -7.93 34.09
C TYR A 101 0.91 -7.21 33.96
N THR A 102 0.44 -7.00 32.72
CA THR A 102 -0.91 -6.48 32.47
C THR A 102 -1.90 -7.64 32.33
N ALA A 103 -3.05 -7.55 33.00
CA ALA A 103 -4.09 -8.60 32.99
C ALA A 103 -4.55 -8.98 31.57
N ASP A 104 -4.39 -8.06 30.61
CA ASP A 104 -4.83 -8.20 29.22
C ASP A 104 -3.71 -8.65 28.25
N LYS A 105 -2.49 -8.98 28.73
CA LYS A 105 -1.30 -9.30 27.89
C LYS A 105 -1.13 -8.30 26.74
N LYS A 106 -1.18 -7.00 27.04
CA LYS A 106 -1.24 -5.95 26.02
C LYS A 106 0.04 -5.94 25.17
N LEU A 107 -0.15 -6.02 23.85
CA LEU A 107 0.90 -5.84 22.86
C LEU A 107 1.22 -4.34 22.74
N ILE A 108 2.49 -3.97 22.90
CA ILE A 108 2.96 -2.59 22.80
C ILE A 108 4.01 -2.53 21.68
N SER A 109 3.68 -1.79 20.62
CA SER A 109 4.61 -1.49 19.53
C SER A 109 5.54 -0.34 19.96
N PHE A 110 6.79 -0.39 19.52
CA PHE A 110 7.77 0.66 19.78
C PHE A 110 8.65 0.92 18.56
N ASP A 111 9.03 2.17 18.44
CA ASP A 111 9.87 2.72 17.39
C ASP A 111 10.90 3.64 18.04
N ILE A 112 12.18 3.31 17.88
CA ILE A 112 13.30 4.08 18.43
C ILE A 112 14.16 4.57 17.25
N GLU A 113 14.19 5.88 17.05
CA GLU A 113 15.11 6.54 16.13
C GLU A 113 16.48 6.66 16.81
N LEU A 114 17.51 6.01 16.26
CA LEU A 114 18.83 5.98 16.85
C LEU A 114 19.62 7.22 16.48
N VAL A 115 20.32 7.76 17.48
CA VAL A 115 21.07 9.00 17.35
C VAL A 115 22.47 8.84 17.93
N SER A 116 23.49 9.29 17.21
CA SER A 116 24.85 9.38 17.73
C SER A 116 25.38 10.80 17.54
N GLU A 117 26.21 11.23 18.49
CA GLU A 117 26.93 12.50 18.47
C GLU A 117 28.25 12.40 17.69
N LYS A 118 28.78 11.19 17.49
CA LYS A 118 30.12 10.95 16.94
C LYS A 118 30.13 10.12 15.65
N VAL A 119 29.10 9.31 15.47
CA VAL A 119 28.95 8.41 14.32
C VAL A 119 27.81 8.90 13.44
N ASP A 120 28.08 9.07 12.14
CA ASP A 120 27.04 9.40 11.17
C ASP A 120 26.29 8.12 10.77
N LEU A 121 25.17 7.88 11.44
CA LEU A 121 24.34 6.70 11.21
C LEU A 121 23.65 6.70 9.84
N ARG A 122 23.77 7.77 9.05
CA ARG A 122 23.25 7.86 7.68
C ARG A 122 24.18 7.25 6.63
N ASN A 123 25.44 7.06 6.98
CA ASN A 123 26.51 6.61 6.08
C ASN A 123 27.14 5.32 6.62
N MET A 124 26.56 4.19 6.22
CA MET A 124 27.15 2.87 6.42
C MET A 124 28.20 2.58 5.34
N LYS A 125 29.38 2.08 5.73
CA LYS A 125 30.43 1.67 4.80
C LYS A 125 30.04 0.36 4.10
N SER A 126 30.01 0.35 2.77
CA SER A 126 29.90 -0.87 1.96
C SER A 126 31.28 -1.51 1.81
N ILE A 127 31.42 -2.81 2.10
CA ILE A 127 32.66 -3.59 1.83
C ILE A 127 32.51 -4.42 0.52
N PHE A 128 31.49 -4.18 -0.31
CA PHE A 128 31.31 -4.90 -1.58
C PHE A 128 31.73 -4.04 -2.79
N GLU A 129 32.97 -3.56 -2.78
CA GLU A 129 33.70 -3.17 -3.99
C GLU A 129 35.08 -3.83 -3.88
N ASP A 130 35.25 -4.93 -4.63
CA ASP A 130 36.49 -5.65 -4.98
C ASP A 130 36.28 -7.17 -4.88
N ASN A 131 35.58 -7.72 -5.86
CA ASN A 131 35.78 -9.08 -6.40
C ASN A 131 35.14 -9.15 -7.79
N SER A 132 35.53 -8.19 -8.64
CA SER A 132 35.36 -8.30 -10.08
C SER A 132 36.67 -8.81 -10.67
N GLU A 133 36.87 -10.13 -10.66
CA GLU A 133 37.63 -10.88 -11.67
C GLU A 133 37.70 -12.35 -11.24
N ASP A 134 37.63 -13.22 -12.23
CA ASP A 134 37.85 -14.67 -12.15
C ASP A 134 36.71 -15.55 -11.61
N ASN A 135 35.72 -15.81 -12.47
CA ASN A 135 35.69 -17.13 -13.14
C ASN A 135 34.67 -17.15 -14.29
N MET A 136 35.12 -16.72 -15.48
CA MET A 136 34.62 -17.30 -16.72
C MET A 136 35.24 -18.70 -16.88
N LYS A 137 34.41 -19.74 -16.91
CA LYS A 137 34.55 -20.87 -17.84
C LYS A 137 33.26 -21.69 -17.93
N VAL A 138 32.63 -21.45 -19.08
CA VAL A 138 31.74 -22.29 -19.89
C VAL A 138 31.91 -23.80 -19.66
N ASP A 139 30.82 -24.55 -19.48
CA ASP A 139 30.36 -25.54 -20.48
C ASP A 139 29.03 -26.22 -20.11
N ASN A 140 28.32 -26.56 -21.19
CA ASN A 140 26.94 -27.05 -21.32
C ASN A 140 26.68 -28.46 -20.79
N MET A 141 25.41 -28.75 -20.50
CA MET A 141 24.58 -29.95 -20.87
C MET A 141 23.49 -30.14 -19.79
N GLN A 142 22.20 -29.95 -20.10
CA GLN A 142 21.24 -30.87 -20.73
C GLN A 142 20.75 -32.02 -19.83
N ASP A 143 19.43 -32.21 -19.91
CA ASP A 143 18.59 -33.39 -19.65
C ASP A 143 18.40 -33.74 -18.15
N ASP A 144 17.20 -33.58 -17.60
CA ASP A 144 15.96 -34.36 -17.74
C ASP A 144 15.80 -35.38 -16.59
N ASP A 145 14.61 -35.30 -15.98
CA ASP A 145 13.83 -36.36 -15.37
C ASP A 145 14.27 -37.13 -14.10
N GLU A 146 13.21 -37.31 -13.29
CA GLU A 146 12.87 -38.46 -12.45
C GLU A 146 13.61 -38.72 -11.12
N LEU A 147 12.88 -38.37 -10.07
CA LEU A 147 12.58 -39.19 -8.89
C LEU A 147 13.19 -40.61 -8.90
N ASN A 148 13.99 -40.90 -7.87
CA ASN A 148 13.95 -42.20 -7.23
C ASN A 148 14.13 -42.10 -5.71
N PHE A 149 13.27 -42.85 -5.06
CA PHE A 149 13.09 -43.03 -3.62
C PHE A 149 14.05 -44.12 -3.10
N ASP A 150 14.15 -44.20 -1.77
CA ASP A 150 14.78 -45.25 -0.96
C ASP A 150 16.32 -45.25 -0.79
N VAL A 151 16.80 -45.05 0.44
CA VAL A 151 16.99 -46.11 1.46
C VAL A 151 17.59 -45.46 2.72
N PHE A 152 16.98 -45.75 3.88
CA PHE A 152 17.53 -45.52 5.22
C PHE A 152 18.90 -46.20 5.38
N GLU A 153 19.91 -45.46 5.85
CA GLU A 153 20.92 -46.08 6.72
C GLU A 153 21.48 -45.06 7.72
N ASP A 154 21.19 -45.38 8.98
CA ASP A 154 21.59 -44.70 10.20
C ASP A 154 23.09 -44.87 10.42
N ASN A 155 23.82 -43.77 10.63
CA ASN A 155 25.14 -43.83 11.27
C ASN A 155 25.52 -42.48 11.89
N SER A 156 25.28 -42.42 13.20
CA SER A 156 25.86 -41.49 14.18
C SER A 156 27.24 -40.92 13.83
N LYS A 157 27.39 -39.59 13.94
CA LYS A 157 28.63 -38.93 14.41
C LYS A 157 28.36 -37.48 14.87
N LYS A 158 28.77 -37.23 16.12
CA LYS A 158 28.83 -35.96 16.84
C LYS A 158 29.57 -34.85 16.08
N SER A 159 29.31 -33.61 16.53
CA SER A 159 30.11 -32.36 16.40
C SER A 159 29.79 -31.54 15.13
N ASN A 160 29.49 -30.24 15.12
CA ASN A 160 29.79 -29.10 16.00
C ASN A 160 28.64 -28.08 16.02
N ALA A 161 28.28 -27.56 17.20
CA ALA A 161 27.39 -26.40 17.35
C ALA A 161 28.17 -25.06 17.48
N GLU A 162 29.51 -25.08 17.42
CA GLU A 162 30.37 -23.91 17.63
C GLU A 162 30.66 -23.13 16.33
N ASP A 163 30.56 -23.77 15.16
CA ASP A 163 30.99 -23.16 13.88
C ASP A 163 29.98 -22.14 13.28
N SER A 164 28.72 -22.12 13.74
CA SER A 164 27.68 -21.22 13.22
C SER A 164 27.63 -19.86 13.93
N GLU A 165 27.95 -19.79 15.23
CA GLU A 165 28.01 -18.51 15.97
C GLU A 165 29.20 -17.63 15.54
N ASP A 166 30.34 -18.25 15.22
CA ASP A 166 31.56 -17.53 14.86
C ASP A 166 31.50 -16.94 13.44
N ASN A 167 30.91 -17.65 12.49
CA ASN A 167 30.63 -17.09 11.16
C ASN A 167 29.62 -15.93 11.22
N MET A 168 28.62 -16.02 12.09
CA MET A 168 27.62 -14.96 12.26
C MET A 168 28.19 -13.69 12.92
N LYS A 169 29.09 -13.84 13.92
CA LYS A 169 29.82 -12.70 14.50
C LYS A 169 30.67 -12.00 13.44
N ASN A 170 31.29 -12.75 12.52
CA ASN A 170 32.14 -12.19 11.48
C ASN A 170 31.38 -11.31 10.48
N GLU A 171 30.15 -11.65 10.10
CA GLU A 171 29.32 -10.79 9.24
C GLU A 171 28.82 -9.53 9.97
N ILE A 172 28.41 -9.65 11.23
CA ILE A 172 27.94 -8.50 12.03
C ILE A 172 29.09 -7.52 12.34
N ASN A 173 30.30 -8.02 12.52
CA ASN A 173 31.50 -7.21 12.72
C ASN A 173 31.92 -6.42 11.48
N ARG A 174 31.33 -6.68 10.30
CA ARG A 174 31.58 -5.92 9.06
C ARG A 174 30.71 -4.66 8.93
N ILE A 175 29.73 -4.46 9.80
CA ILE A 175 28.88 -3.26 9.79
C ILE A 175 29.63 -2.11 10.46
N GLU A 176 30.13 -1.19 9.64
CA GLU A 176 30.76 0.05 10.10
C GLU A 176 30.03 1.28 9.59
N PHE A 177 30.04 2.33 10.39
CA PHE A 177 29.50 3.64 10.04
C PHE A 177 30.61 4.67 9.99
N GLU A 178 30.44 5.69 9.16
CA GLU A 178 31.38 6.81 9.09
C GLU A 178 31.31 7.67 10.36
N ARG A 179 32.42 8.34 10.69
CA ARG A 179 32.41 9.41 11.69
C ARG A 179 31.88 10.69 11.05
N PHE A 180 31.32 11.59 11.86
CA PHE A 180 30.89 12.89 11.34
C PHE A 180 32.06 13.61 10.65
N ASN A 181 31.83 14.00 9.39
CA ASN A 181 32.64 15.01 8.72
C ASN A 181 31.99 16.37 8.99
N ASP A 182 32.78 17.41 9.32
CA ASP A 182 32.32 18.77 9.67
C ASP A 182 31.46 19.48 8.60
N VAL A 183 31.22 18.84 7.45
CA VAL A 183 30.57 19.40 6.26
C VAL A 183 29.06 19.12 6.23
N HIS A 184 28.54 18.14 6.99
CA HIS A 184 27.11 17.77 6.93
C HIS A 184 26.25 18.39 8.04
N PRO A 185 25.02 18.84 7.73
CA PRO A 185 24.08 19.31 8.75
C PRO A 185 23.75 18.18 9.73
N LYS A 186 23.66 18.52 11.02
CA LYS A 186 23.28 17.60 12.10
C LYS A 186 21.95 16.93 11.77
N MET A 187 21.79 15.67 12.18
CA MET A 187 20.50 14.99 12.08
C MET A 187 19.46 15.71 12.95
N SER A 188 18.24 15.83 12.44
CA SER A 188 17.13 16.45 13.18
C SER A 188 16.85 15.76 14.52
N ALA A 189 17.03 14.44 14.59
CA ALA A 189 16.90 13.67 15.82
C ALA A 189 17.97 14.06 16.86
N LEU A 190 19.21 14.32 16.42
CA LEU A 190 20.28 14.84 17.28
C LEU A 190 19.97 16.25 17.78
N MET A 191 19.48 17.13 16.90
CA MET A 191 19.06 18.48 17.30
C MET A 191 17.93 18.45 18.34
N ILE A 192 16.97 17.54 18.20
CA ILE A 192 15.86 17.38 19.17
C ILE A 192 16.38 16.87 20.52
N LEU A 193 17.26 15.88 20.51
CA LEU A 193 17.88 15.32 21.71
C LEU A 193 18.70 16.37 22.46
N GLU A 194 19.59 17.10 21.77
CA GLU A 194 20.36 18.21 22.34
C GLU A 194 19.44 19.31 22.89
N PHE A 195 18.39 19.66 22.14
CA PHE A 195 17.42 20.65 22.56
C PHE A 195 16.71 20.24 23.86
N CYS A 196 16.19 19.01 23.94
CA CYS A 196 15.47 18.53 25.11
C CYS A 196 16.37 18.35 26.33
N HIS A 197 17.65 18.03 26.12
CA HIS A 197 18.63 17.92 27.21
C HIS A 197 18.89 19.26 27.90
N ASN A 198 18.98 20.34 27.13
CA ASN A 198 19.32 21.69 27.61
C ASN A 198 18.16 22.43 28.29
N ILE A 199 16.99 21.81 28.44
CA ILE A 199 15.84 22.40 29.13
C ILE A 199 16.01 22.20 30.64
N GLU A 200 15.97 23.29 31.40
CA GLU A 200 16.08 23.28 32.86
C GLU A 200 14.91 22.51 33.51
N ASP A 201 13.66 22.87 33.15
CA ASP A 201 12.43 22.26 33.67
C ASP A 201 11.94 21.09 32.79
N LYS A 202 12.74 20.03 32.70
CA LYS A 202 12.39 18.84 31.91
C LYS A 202 11.40 17.92 32.62
N THR A 203 10.36 17.52 31.90
CA THR A 203 9.43 16.48 32.34
C THR A 203 10.05 15.10 32.15
N MET A 204 10.07 14.29 33.22
CA MET A 204 10.54 12.91 33.18
C MET A 204 9.39 11.91 33.30
N LEU A 205 9.39 10.87 32.47
CA LEU A 205 8.42 9.77 32.51
C LEU A 205 9.13 8.43 32.69
N PRO A 206 8.73 7.59 33.67
CA PRO A 206 9.15 6.20 33.73
C PRO A 206 8.30 5.36 32.76
N LEU A 207 8.88 4.89 31.65
CA LEU A 207 8.16 4.04 30.68
C LEU A 207 8.08 2.57 31.15
N LEU A 208 9.19 2.06 31.66
CA LEU A 208 9.31 0.73 32.28
C LEU A 208 9.74 0.91 33.73
N ALA A 209 9.72 -0.15 34.53
CA ALA A 209 9.92 -0.16 35.99
C ALA A 209 10.97 0.83 36.52
N ASN A 210 12.03 1.17 35.76
CA ASN A 210 12.87 2.37 35.94
C ASN A 210 13.56 2.88 34.64
N PHE A 211 12.92 2.79 33.46
CA PHE A 211 13.48 3.38 32.23
C PHE A 211 12.96 4.81 32.06
N LEU A 212 13.79 5.80 32.42
CA LEU A 212 13.42 7.22 32.44
C LEU A 212 13.62 7.87 31.07
N CYS A 213 12.60 8.59 30.61
CA CYS A 213 12.61 9.34 29.37
C CYS A 213 12.26 10.81 29.63
N ILE A 214 12.87 11.72 28.87
CA ILE A 214 12.43 13.11 28.79
C ILE A 214 11.21 13.17 27.89
N VAL A 215 10.11 13.77 28.34
CA VAL A 215 8.95 14.01 27.47
C VAL A 215 9.25 15.23 26.60
N ALA A 216 9.23 15.05 25.28
CA ALA A 216 9.49 16.15 24.34
C ALA A 216 8.50 17.31 24.58
N PRO A 217 8.96 18.58 24.56
CA PRO A 217 8.09 19.74 24.71
C PRO A 217 7.05 19.85 23.59
N LEU A 218 5.91 20.48 23.88
CA LEU A 218 4.82 20.70 22.92
C LEU A 218 5.27 21.31 21.59
N LYS A 219 6.23 22.25 21.61
CA LYS A 219 6.75 22.87 20.37
C LYS A 219 7.50 21.90 19.46
N ILE A 220 8.18 20.90 20.03
CA ILE A 220 8.85 19.83 19.27
C ILE A 220 7.79 18.86 18.71
N LEU A 221 6.78 18.51 19.52
CA LEU A 221 5.71 17.60 19.09
C LEU A 221 4.88 18.21 17.94
N GLU A 222 4.53 19.49 18.03
CA GLU A 222 3.83 20.24 16.97
C GLU A 222 4.67 20.31 15.70
N ALA A 223 5.98 20.56 15.82
CA ALA A 223 6.89 20.58 14.69
C ALA A 223 6.97 19.20 14.01
N LEU A 224 7.20 18.14 14.78
CA LEU A 224 7.24 16.77 14.25
C LEU A 224 5.93 16.42 13.52
N LYS A 225 4.78 16.71 14.13
CA LYS A 225 3.47 16.47 13.51
C LYS A 225 3.25 17.32 12.25
N THR A 226 3.73 18.57 12.23
CA THR A 226 3.70 19.43 11.03
C THR A 226 4.53 18.85 9.90
N SER A 227 5.68 18.23 10.18
CA SER A 227 6.48 17.61 9.11
C SER A 227 5.79 16.41 8.45
N GLN A 228 4.92 15.72 9.20
CA GLN A 228 4.17 14.54 8.75
C GLN A 228 2.90 14.90 7.97
N ILE A 229 2.36 16.11 8.10
CA ILE A 229 1.04 16.47 7.55
C ILE A 229 0.97 16.49 6.02
N TYR A 230 2.12 16.55 5.36
CA TYR A 230 2.21 16.60 3.91
C TYR A 230 1.96 15.25 3.23
N TRP A 231 1.90 14.18 4.01
CA TRP A 231 1.60 12.83 3.53
C TRP A 231 0.10 12.56 3.53
N PRO A 232 -0.49 12.01 2.45
CA PRO A 232 -1.91 11.66 2.41
C PRO A 232 -2.32 10.55 3.38
N ALA A 233 -1.41 9.60 3.68
CA ALA A 233 -1.68 8.51 4.60
C ALA A 233 -1.97 9.04 6.01
N ASP A 234 -3.01 8.50 6.67
CA ASP A 234 -3.46 8.94 8.00
C ASP A 234 -3.74 10.46 8.10
N PHE A 235 -3.96 11.18 7.00
CA PHE A 235 -4.06 12.64 7.01
C PHE A 235 -5.09 13.16 8.00
N HIS A 236 -6.28 12.55 8.06
CA HIS A 236 -7.35 12.98 8.98
C HIS A 236 -6.97 12.84 10.46
N LYS A 237 -6.24 11.78 10.81
CA LYS A 237 -5.68 11.58 12.15
C LYS A 237 -4.58 12.62 12.41
N ASN A 238 -3.68 12.81 11.46
CA ASN A 238 -2.55 13.73 11.61
C ASN A 238 -2.98 15.21 11.69
N ILE A 239 -3.97 15.63 10.91
CA ILE A 239 -4.49 17.00 10.92
C ILE A 239 -5.25 17.28 12.22
N SER A 240 -6.01 16.30 12.72
CA SER A 240 -6.70 16.40 14.01
C SER A 240 -5.70 16.52 15.17
N ASP A 241 -4.72 15.60 15.23
CA ASP A 241 -3.65 15.62 16.23
C ASP A 241 -2.88 16.96 16.19
N LEU A 242 -2.59 17.49 14.99
CA LEU A 242 -1.88 18.77 14.81
C LEU A 242 -2.67 19.95 15.38
N HIS A 243 -3.97 20.05 15.07
CA HIS A 243 -4.80 21.15 15.57
C HIS A 243 -5.02 21.04 17.07
N LEU A 244 -5.14 19.84 17.63
CA LEU A 244 -5.19 19.64 19.08
C LEU A 244 -3.90 20.13 19.77
N LEU A 245 -2.72 19.85 19.20
CA LEU A 245 -1.44 20.36 19.68
C LEU A 245 -1.34 21.89 19.58
N ARG A 246 -2.01 22.52 18.61
CA ARG A 246 -2.01 23.97 18.40
C ARG A 246 -3.02 24.70 19.28
N ASP A 247 -4.16 24.09 19.54
CA ASP A 247 -5.21 24.64 20.40
C ASP A 247 -4.75 24.70 21.87
N TYR A 248 -3.99 23.71 22.33
CA TYR A 248 -3.42 23.72 23.68
C TYR A 248 -2.26 24.71 23.85
N ASN A 249 -1.58 25.05 22.75
CA ASN A 249 -0.55 26.11 22.73
C ASN A 249 -1.14 27.52 22.57
N LYS A 250 -2.46 27.67 22.42
CA LYS A 250 -3.13 28.96 22.25
C LYS A 250 -3.89 29.33 23.52
N ASP A 251 -3.43 30.38 24.20
CA ASP A 251 -4.26 31.15 25.11
C ASP A 251 -5.51 31.64 24.34
N LYS A 252 -6.64 30.94 24.53
CA LYS A 252 -8.02 31.29 24.10
C LYS A 252 -8.10 32.21 22.87
N VAL A 253 -7.88 31.65 21.68
CA VAL A 253 -8.09 32.40 20.41
C VAL A 253 -9.57 32.36 20.01
N SER A 254 -10.11 33.53 19.68
CA SER A 254 -11.49 33.71 19.17
C SER A 254 -11.66 33.13 17.77
N ILE A 255 -12.86 32.61 17.47
CA ILE A 255 -13.28 32.03 16.17
C ILE A 255 -13.05 32.98 14.97
N ILE A 256 -12.85 34.26 15.23
CA ILE A 256 -12.71 35.34 14.23
C ILE A 256 -11.25 35.53 13.78
N GLN A 257 -10.26 34.93 14.45
CA GLN A 257 -8.85 35.09 14.11
C GLN A 257 -8.29 33.93 13.27
N PRO A 258 -7.28 34.19 12.42
CA PRO A 258 -6.60 33.14 11.69
C PRO A 258 -6.03 32.10 12.63
N LEU A 259 -6.31 30.83 12.34
CA LEU A 259 -5.47 29.77 12.87
C LEU A 259 -4.15 29.87 12.09
N CYS A 260 -3.11 30.34 12.76
CA CYS A 260 -1.75 30.34 12.22
C CYS A 260 -0.93 29.22 12.88
N SER A 261 0.10 28.77 12.15
CA SER A 261 1.22 28.05 12.76
C SER A 261 1.76 28.83 13.96
N PRO A 262 2.17 28.15 15.05
CA PRO A 262 2.81 28.83 16.17
C PRO A 262 4.06 29.55 15.68
N GLN A 263 4.43 30.65 16.34
CA GLN A 263 5.73 31.27 16.10
C GLN A 263 6.81 30.30 16.60
N ARG A 264 7.73 29.93 15.71
CA ARG A 264 8.78 28.96 16.00
C ARG A 264 10.14 29.63 16.04
N ASP A 265 10.98 29.18 16.95
CA ASP A 265 12.38 29.60 17.02
C ASP A 265 13.16 29.04 15.83
N GLU A 266 14.26 29.70 15.44
CA GLU A 266 15.10 29.30 14.29
C GLU A 266 15.50 27.83 14.32
N LEU A 267 15.85 27.32 15.51
CA LEU A 267 16.20 25.91 15.72
C LEU A 267 15.05 24.95 15.38
N ILE A 268 13.81 25.32 15.73
CA ILE A 268 12.63 24.48 15.47
C ILE A 268 12.29 24.49 13.97
N GLU A 269 12.43 25.63 13.30
CA GLU A 269 12.27 25.69 11.84
C GLU A 269 13.35 24.87 11.12
N LEU A 270 14.58 24.87 11.62
CA LEU A 270 15.64 24.02 11.07
C LEU A 270 15.34 22.52 11.24
N ILE A 271 14.84 22.11 12.40
CA ILE A 271 14.38 20.73 12.66
C ILE A 271 13.23 20.35 11.71
N LEU A 272 12.33 21.28 11.42
CA LEU A 272 11.22 21.08 10.49
C LEU A 272 11.69 20.92 9.05
N GLU A 273 12.54 21.80 8.57
CA GLU A 273 13.03 21.77 7.19
C GLU A 273 13.81 20.50 6.89
N THR A 274 14.62 20.02 7.83
CA THR A 274 15.38 18.77 7.69
C THR A 274 14.51 17.51 7.67
N ARG A 275 13.24 17.58 8.13
CA ARG A 275 12.28 16.47 8.13
C ARG A 275 11.20 16.57 7.04
N LYS A 276 11.09 17.71 6.33
CA LYS A 276 10.15 17.83 5.20
C LYS A 276 10.64 16.93 4.07
N PRO A 277 9.80 16.03 3.53
CA PRO A 277 10.18 15.27 2.35
C PRO A 277 10.41 16.22 1.17
N GLY A 278 11.59 16.10 0.55
CA GLY A 278 11.84 16.73 -0.74
C GLY A 278 10.95 16.09 -1.79
N ALA A 279 9.80 16.70 -2.09
CA ALA A 279 8.91 16.25 -3.16
C ALA A 279 8.69 17.33 -4.23
N HIS A 280 9.22 17.01 -5.40
CA HIS A 280 9.05 17.66 -6.69
C HIS A 280 7.56 17.75 -7.06
N ILE A 281 7.07 18.97 -7.21
CA ILE A 281 5.81 19.32 -7.90
C ILE A 281 6.18 20.67 -8.50
N ASN A 282 6.28 20.72 -9.81
CA ASN A 282 6.53 21.95 -10.52
C ASN A 282 5.16 22.66 -10.66
N LEU A 283 5.00 23.83 -10.02
CA LEU A 283 3.76 24.62 -10.11
C LEU A 283 3.75 25.56 -11.32
N ASN A 284 4.83 25.57 -12.10
CA ASN A 284 5.03 26.46 -13.24
C ASN A 284 4.77 25.70 -14.56
N ILE A 285 3.64 25.01 -14.61
CA ILE A 285 3.20 24.24 -15.77
C ILE A 285 2.07 25.03 -16.44
N SER A 286 2.09 25.15 -17.77
CA SER A 286 1.03 25.81 -18.53
C SER A 286 -0.28 25.02 -18.40
N ASN A 287 -1.46 25.63 -18.64
CA ASN A 287 -2.75 24.92 -18.60
C ASN A 287 -2.78 23.70 -19.55
N ASP A 288 -1.99 23.75 -20.63
CA ASP A 288 -1.88 22.69 -21.62
C ASP A 288 -0.81 21.65 -21.24
N ASP A 289 0.32 22.03 -20.62
CA ASP A 289 1.34 21.08 -20.14
C ASP A 289 0.92 20.37 -18.83
N PHE A 290 -0.09 20.89 -18.12
CA PHE A 290 -0.67 20.21 -16.95
C PHE A 290 -1.31 18.89 -17.37
N LEU A 291 -1.65 18.72 -18.66
CA LEU A 291 -2.44 17.61 -19.20
C LEU A 291 -1.72 16.25 -19.25
N GLU A 292 -0.40 16.18 -19.04
CA GLU A 292 0.38 14.93 -19.20
C GLU A 292 0.75 14.21 -17.89
N ASN A 293 0.35 14.72 -16.71
CA ASN A 293 0.57 14.02 -15.43
C ASN A 293 -0.47 12.90 -15.19
N GLU A 294 -0.02 11.76 -14.65
CA GLU A 294 -0.83 10.59 -14.27
C GLU A 294 -2.08 10.95 -13.42
N ASP A 295 -2.01 12.05 -12.66
CA ASP A 295 -3.10 12.57 -11.80
C ASP A 295 -4.29 13.18 -12.57
N ASN A 296 -4.23 13.29 -13.91
CA ASN A 296 -5.24 13.97 -14.74
C ASN A 296 -6.09 13.04 -15.62
N LEU A 297 -5.89 11.72 -15.53
CA LEU A 297 -6.74 10.70 -16.18
C LEU A 297 -8.22 10.75 -15.72
N PHE A 298 -8.53 11.45 -14.63
CA PHE A 298 -9.86 11.56 -14.02
C PHE A 298 -10.58 12.89 -14.28
N VAL A 299 -9.95 13.87 -14.94
CA VAL A 299 -10.57 15.18 -15.17
C VAL A 299 -11.34 15.13 -16.50
N GLN A 300 -12.64 14.81 -16.42
CA GLN A 300 -13.52 14.89 -17.58
C GLN A 300 -13.74 16.37 -17.92
N LYS A 301 -13.12 16.84 -19.01
CA LYS A 301 -13.15 18.25 -19.47
C LYS A 301 -14.51 18.65 -20.07
N CYS A 302 -15.60 18.42 -19.33
CA CYS A 302 -16.97 18.77 -19.75
C CYS A 302 -17.33 20.22 -19.46
N ILE A 303 -16.71 20.86 -18.46
CA ILE A 303 -16.97 22.25 -18.05
C ILE A 303 -15.64 22.95 -17.77
N SER A 304 -15.57 24.25 -18.12
CA SER A 304 -14.39 25.06 -17.81
C SER A 304 -14.29 25.30 -16.30
N ARG A 305 -13.07 25.33 -15.76
CA ARG A 305 -12.87 25.55 -14.31
C ARG A 305 -13.44 26.90 -13.88
N GLU A 306 -13.39 27.89 -14.77
CA GLU A 306 -13.98 29.22 -14.62
C GLU A 306 -15.49 29.19 -14.39
N ASP A 307 -16.23 28.36 -15.14
CA ASP A 307 -17.68 28.21 -14.95
C ASP A 307 -18.00 27.55 -13.60
N LEU A 308 -17.17 26.60 -13.15
CA LEU A 308 -17.34 25.98 -11.83
C LEU A 308 -17.16 26.98 -10.69
N TYR A 309 -16.15 27.87 -10.78
CA TYR A 309 -15.99 28.95 -9.80
C TYR A 309 -17.22 29.87 -9.74
N GLU A 310 -17.82 30.17 -10.89
CA GLU A 310 -19.03 31.01 -10.96
C GLU A 310 -20.23 30.38 -10.24
N LEU A 311 -20.31 29.04 -10.22
CA LEU A 311 -21.37 28.28 -9.55
C LEU A 311 -21.18 28.19 -8.03
N VAL A 312 -19.94 28.21 -7.55
CA VAL A 312 -19.63 28.04 -6.11
C VAL A 312 -19.27 29.34 -5.39
N LYS A 313 -19.16 30.47 -6.11
CA LYS A 313 -18.72 31.78 -5.59
C LYS A 313 -19.50 32.25 -4.36
N TYR A 314 -18.84 32.95 -3.43
CA TYR A 314 -19.50 33.51 -2.25
C TYR A 314 -20.04 34.94 -2.42
N GLY A 315 -19.70 35.64 -3.50
CA GLY A 315 -20.12 37.01 -3.77
C GLY A 315 -20.55 37.22 -5.23
N ASP A 316 -20.48 38.46 -5.69
CA ASP A 316 -20.87 38.80 -7.07
C ASP A 316 -19.93 38.18 -8.11
N HIS A 317 -18.66 37.97 -7.74
CA HIS A 317 -17.64 37.35 -8.57
C HIS A 317 -16.84 36.32 -7.77
N PRO A 318 -16.27 35.28 -8.41
CA PRO A 318 -15.45 34.30 -7.71
C PRO A 318 -14.17 34.91 -7.16
N ILE A 319 -13.91 34.65 -5.87
CA ILE A 319 -12.77 35.24 -5.16
C ILE A 319 -11.47 34.68 -5.74
N TYR A 320 -11.40 33.36 -5.95
CA TYR A 320 -10.20 32.70 -6.46
C TYR A 320 -9.75 33.25 -7.82
N GLN A 321 -10.72 33.51 -8.72
CA GLN A 321 -10.43 34.03 -10.05
C GLN A 321 -9.91 35.47 -10.00
N GLY A 322 -10.42 36.29 -9.09
CA GLY A 322 -9.97 37.67 -8.88
C GLY A 322 -8.53 37.81 -8.36
N LEU A 323 -7.91 36.70 -7.92
CA LEU A 323 -6.53 36.68 -7.40
C LEU A 323 -5.49 36.22 -8.43
N ARG A 324 -5.91 35.90 -9.66
CA ARG A 324 -5.02 35.48 -10.76
C ARG A 324 -4.51 36.69 -11.56
N ASP A 325 -3.27 36.61 -12.03
CA ASP A 325 -2.62 37.67 -12.81
C ASP A 325 -3.05 37.71 -14.28
N ASP A 326 -3.26 36.52 -14.83
CA ASP A 326 -3.67 36.27 -16.20
C ASP A 326 -4.72 35.16 -16.13
N LYS A 327 -5.81 35.30 -16.88
CA LYS A 327 -6.86 34.28 -16.96
C LYS A 327 -6.30 32.94 -17.48
N SER A 328 -5.12 32.96 -18.12
CA SER A 328 -4.41 31.78 -18.64
C SER A 328 -3.54 31.02 -17.62
N LYS A 329 -3.31 31.55 -16.40
CA LYS A 329 -2.45 30.93 -15.38
C LYS A 329 -3.23 30.51 -14.14
N THR A 330 -2.97 29.31 -13.64
CA THR A 330 -3.62 28.74 -12.44
C THR A 330 -3.15 29.34 -11.12
N LEU A 331 -1.99 30.03 -11.12
CA LEU A 331 -1.33 30.48 -9.89
C LEU A 331 -1.92 31.79 -9.34
N ILE A 332 -2.45 31.76 -8.12
CA ILE A 332 -2.91 32.94 -7.38
C ILE A 332 -1.74 33.75 -6.80
N LYS A 333 -1.85 35.08 -6.79
CA LYS A 333 -0.82 35.97 -6.21
C LYS A 333 -0.91 36.02 -4.69
N LYS A 334 0.19 35.62 -4.01
CA LYS A 334 0.34 35.74 -2.56
C LYS A 334 0.04 37.16 -2.05
N SER A 335 0.58 38.17 -2.72
CA SER A 335 0.42 39.58 -2.31
C SER A 335 -1.00 40.11 -2.45
N LEU A 336 -1.81 39.55 -3.35
CA LEU A 336 -3.24 39.88 -3.45
C LEU A 336 -4.03 39.11 -2.39
N PHE A 337 -3.73 37.83 -2.21
CA PHE A 337 -4.35 37.00 -1.18
C PHE A 337 -4.11 37.59 0.22
N GLU A 338 -2.89 38.03 0.53
CA GLU A 338 -2.53 38.60 1.83
C GLU A 338 -3.33 39.86 2.19
N LYS A 339 -3.75 40.66 1.19
CA LYS A 339 -4.57 41.86 1.37
C LYS A 339 -6.04 41.56 1.71
N LEU A 340 -6.51 40.34 1.46
CA LEU A 340 -7.87 39.94 1.79
C LEU A 340 -8.06 39.83 3.32
N ASP A 341 -9.27 40.13 3.78
CA ASP A 341 -9.66 39.81 5.15
C ASP A 341 -9.73 38.28 5.35
N TYR A 342 -9.66 37.85 6.61
CA TYR A 342 -9.58 36.44 6.96
C TYR A 342 -10.78 35.62 6.45
N GLN A 343 -12.00 36.15 6.54
CA GLN A 343 -13.19 35.41 6.09
C GLN A 343 -13.18 35.24 4.57
N THR A 344 -12.73 36.26 3.84
CA THR A 344 -12.58 36.17 2.38
C THR A 344 -11.47 35.18 1.99
N LYS A 345 -10.39 35.05 2.77
CA LYS A 345 -9.36 34.01 2.57
C LYS A 345 -9.91 32.59 2.78
N ILE A 346 -10.71 32.37 3.82
CA ILE A 346 -11.38 31.08 4.07
C ILE A 346 -12.31 30.74 2.91
N LYS A 347 -13.16 31.68 2.50
CA LYS A 347 -14.08 31.51 1.35
C LYS A 347 -13.33 31.19 0.06
N CYS A 348 -12.21 31.87 -0.20
CA CYS A 348 -11.35 31.59 -1.37
C CYS A 348 -10.83 30.14 -1.38
N ALA A 349 -10.38 29.63 -0.24
CA ALA A 349 -9.91 28.25 -0.15
C ALA A 349 -11.06 27.22 -0.24
N LYS A 350 -12.23 27.55 0.32
CA LYS A 350 -13.44 26.75 0.15
C LYS A 350 -13.89 26.69 -1.32
N GLU A 351 -13.89 27.81 -2.05
CA GLU A 351 -14.20 27.84 -3.49
C GLU A 351 -13.31 26.86 -4.27
N GLU A 352 -12.00 26.87 -4.03
CA GLU A 352 -11.06 25.95 -4.67
C GLU A 352 -11.39 24.49 -4.37
N ALA A 353 -11.65 24.17 -3.10
CA ALA A 353 -12.00 22.82 -2.68
C ALA A 353 -13.32 22.33 -3.29
N MET A 354 -14.33 23.20 -3.38
CA MET A 354 -15.61 22.87 -4.03
C MET A 354 -15.47 22.63 -5.53
N VAL A 355 -14.69 23.45 -6.23
CA VAL A 355 -14.41 23.25 -7.65
C VAL A 355 -13.73 21.91 -7.87
N ILE A 356 -12.69 21.57 -7.09
CA ILE A 356 -12.02 20.27 -7.18
C ILE A 356 -12.99 19.13 -6.86
N ALA A 357 -13.84 19.29 -5.85
CA ALA A 357 -14.84 18.28 -5.48
C ALA A 357 -15.82 17.98 -6.63
N LEU A 358 -16.32 19.04 -7.28
CA LEU A 358 -17.20 18.96 -8.44
C LEU A 358 -16.48 18.33 -9.64
N GLU A 359 -15.32 18.88 -10.00
CA GLU A 359 -14.53 18.52 -11.18
C GLU A 359 -14.04 17.06 -11.14
N ARG A 360 -13.61 16.58 -9.97
CA ARG A 360 -12.93 15.28 -9.84
C ARG A 360 -13.78 14.15 -9.28
N TYR A 361 -14.90 14.44 -8.61
CA TYR A 361 -15.67 13.40 -7.92
C TYR A 361 -17.16 13.41 -8.27
N LEU A 362 -17.81 14.57 -8.17
CA LEU A 362 -19.28 14.64 -8.30
C LEU A 362 -19.75 14.67 -9.76
N ILE A 363 -19.18 15.54 -10.60
CA ILE A 363 -19.54 15.64 -12.03
C ILE A 363 -19.16 14.35 -12.77
N PRO A 364 -17.97 13.75 -12.57
CA PRO A 364 -17.64 12.46 -13.16
C PRO A 364 -18.43 11.28 -12.58
N MET A 365 -19.27 11.50 -11.55
CA MET A 365 -20.03 10.48 -10.81
C MET A 365 -19.16 9.40 -10.15
N ILE A 366 -17.89 9.71 -9.84
CA ILE A 366 -16.98 8.84 -9.06
C ILE A 366 -17.49 8.68 -7.62
N SER A 367 -18.12 9.73 -7.08
CA SER A 367 -18.77 9.68 -5.76
C SER A 367 -20.15 10.34 -5.82
N LYS A 368 -21.09 9.79 -5.04
CA LYS A 368 -22.42 10.38 -4.81
C LYS A 368 -22.51 11.15 -3.50
N ASP A 369 -21.43 11.17 -2.72
CA ASP A 369 -21.35 11.84 -1.44
C ASP A 369 -20.53 13.13 -1.58
N GLN A 370 -21.19 14.28 -1.47
CA GLN A 370 -20.53 15.59 -1.52
C GLN A 370 -19.63 15.87 -0.33
N GLU A 371 -19.95 15.36 0.86
CA GLU A 371 -19.14 15.57 2.07
C GLU A 371 -17.81 14.87 1.92
N ASN A 372 -17.83 13.59 1.53
CA ASN A 372 -16.61 12.84 1.26
C ASN A 372 -15.83 13.42 0.09
N SER A 373 -16.50 13.81 -1.00
CA SER A 373 -15.86 14.42 -2.17
C SER A 373 -15.13 15.73 -1.82
N TYR A 374 -15.77 16.58 -1.00
CA TYR A 374 -15.18 17.82 -0.52
C TYR A 374 -14.00 17.58 0.44
N LYS A 375 -14.11 16.60 1.35
CA LYS A 375 -13.01 16.21 2.24
C LYS A 375 -11.80 15.71 1.45
N LEU A 376 -12.01 14.83 0.46
CA LEU A 376 -10.94 14.34 -0.42
C LEU A 376 -10.27 15.48 -1.20
N ALA A 377 -11.05 16.44 -1.70
CA ALA A 377 -10.53 17.63 -2.35
C ALA A 377 -9.66 18.48 -1.40
N LEU A 378 -10.11 18.71 -0.16
CA LEU A 378 -9.33 19.43 0.85
C LEU A 378 -8.04 18.71 1.23
N VAL A 379 -8.07 17.39 1.40
CA VAL A 379 -6.88 16.56 1.65
C VAL A 379 -5.86 16.76 0.53
N ARG A 380 -6.32 16.69 -0.72
CA ARG A 380 -5.47 16.93 -1.91
C ARG A 380 -4.90 18.34 -1.92
N ILE A 381 -5.65 19.38 -1.56
CA ILE A 381 -5.12 20.75 -1.41
C ILE A 381 -3.98 20.77 -0.39
N CYS A 382 -4.14 20.10 0.76
CA CYS A 382 -3.17 20.09 1.85
C CYS A 382 -1.93 19.24 1.56
N THR A 383 -1.99 18.32 0.59
CA THR A 383 -0.93 17.31 0.36
C THR A 383 -0.32 17.39 -1.03
N THR A 384 -1.10 17.18 -2.10
CA THR A 384 -0.60 16.91 -3.45
C THR A 384 -0.83 18.04 -4.45
N LEU A 385 -1.97 18.76 -4.40
CA LEU A 385 -2.36 19.71 -5.46
C LEU A 385 -1.74 21.10 -5.35
N THR A 386 -1.50 21.60 -4.14
CA THR A 386 -0.96 22.96 -3.93
C THR A 386 0.40 22.89 -3.24
N LYS A 387 1.19 23.96 -3.22
CA LYS A 387 2.44 24.02 -2.42
C LYS A 387 2.62 25.38 -1.75
N GLY A 388 3.59 25.43 -0.84
CA GLY A 388 4.04 26.67 -0.22
C GLY A 388 2.94 27.29 0.64
N TRP A 389 2.79 28.60 0.52
CA TRP A 389 1.97 29.40 1.44
C TRP A 389 0.47 29.06 1.40
N PHE A 390 -0.09 28.70 0.25
CA PHE A 390 -1.51 28.38 0.14
C PHE A 390 -1.84 27.03 0.78
N ARG A 391 -0.94 26.05 0.60
CA ARG A 391 -1.00 24.77 1.30
C ARG A 391 -0.94 24.97 2.82
N GLN A 392 0.01 25.77 3.28
CA GLN A 392 0.16 26.07 4.71
C GLN A 392 -1.10 26.76 5.26
N PHE A 393 -1.66 27.71 4.52
CA PHE A 393 -2.93 28.35 4.90
C PHE A 393 -4.07 27.33 5.03
N ALA A 394 -4.19 26.38 4.09
CA ALA A 394 -5.20 25.34 4.13
C ALA A 394 -5.02 24.38 5.32
N ILE A 395 -3.78 23.95 5.59
CA ILE A 395 -3.45 23.12 6.77
C ILE A 395 -3.80 23.87 8.05
N ASP A 396 -3.36 25.13 8.17
CA ASP A 396 -3.54 25.91 9.39
C ASP A 396 -5.01 26.22 9.67
N ASN A 397 -5.84 26.35 8.63
CA ASN A 397 -7.26 26.66 8.77
C ASN A 397 -8.18 25.48 8.48
N TYR A 398 -7.63 24.26 8.46
CA TYR A 398 -8.38 23.04 8.13
C TYR A 398 -9.68 22.87 8.92
N PRO A 399 -9.75 23.12 10.25
CA PRO A 399 -11.00 23.01 11.00
C PRO A 399 -12.11 23.90 10.41
N GLN A 400 -11.76 25.10 9.96
CA GLN A 400 -12.73 26.07 9.43
C GLN A 400 -13.08 25.82 7.96
N LEU A 401 -12.18 25.15 7.25
CA LEU A 401 -12.40 24.73 5.86
C LEU A 401 -13.22 23.44 5.79
N SER A 402 -13.11 22.55 6.77
CA SER A 402 -13.69 21.20 6.74
C SER A 402 -15.21 21.15 6.61
N ASN A 403 -15.91 22.21 7.03
CA ASN A 403 -17.36 22.31 6.92
C ASN A 403 -17.80 22.78 5.53
N LEU A 404 -18.55 21.93 4.83
CA LEU A 404 -19.20 22.24 3.55
C LEU A 404 -20.50 23.02 3.80
N ASP A 405 -20.60 24.24 3.26
CA ASP A 405 -21.75 25.14 3.44
C ASP A 405 -22.56 25.37 2.15
N ARG A 406 -22.26 24.61 1.08
CA ARG A 406 -22.94 24.67 -0.22
C ARG A 406 -23.41 23.29 -0.65
N ASP A 407 -24.55 23.27 -1.33
CA ASP A 407 -25.09 22.05 -1.95
C ASP A 407 -24.43 21.82 -3.32
N LEU A 408 -23.37 21.00 -3.31
CA LEU A 408 -22.63 20.62 -4.51
C LEU A 408 -23.38 19.56 -5.34
N LEU A 409 -24.20 18.72 -4.70
CA LEU A 409 -24.99 17.71 -5.41
C LEU A 409 -25.99 18.35 -6.37
N SER A 410 -26.71 19.38 -5.92
CA SER A 410 -27.62 20.11 -6.79
C SER A 410 -26.88 20.78 -7.96
N ILE A 411 -25.69 21.34 -7.72
CA ILE A 411 -24.85 21.92 -8.78
C ILE A 411 -24.43 20.84 -9.79
N ALA A 412 -23.94 19.70 -9.30
CA ALA A 412 -23.52 18.58 -10.13
C ALA A 412 -24.71 18.02 -10.95
N HIS A 413 -25.87 17.77 -10.36
CA HIS A 413 -27.05 17.29 -11.08
C HIS A 413 -27.48 18.25 -12.19
N ASN A 414 -27.55 19.56 -11.91
CA ASN A 414 -27.90 20.57 -12.92
C ASN A 414 -26.91 20.57 -14.10
N ILE A 415 -25.63 20.37 -13.83
CA ILE A 415 -24.57 20.24 -14.84
C ILE A 415 -24.79 18.98 -15.68
N ILE A 416 -25.02 17.84 -15.02
CA ILE A 416 -25.17 16.52 -15.63
C ILE A 416 -26.43 16.45 -16.50
N GLU A 417 -27.50 17.13 -16.10
CA GLU A 417 -28.73 17.25 -16.89
C GLU A 417 -28.56 18.12 -18.13
N LYS A 418 -27.82 19.25 -18.02
CA LYS A 418 -27.61 20.20 -19.13
C LYS A 418 -26.58 19.73 -20.15
N ILE A 419 -25.56 19.03 -19.68
CA ILE A 419 -24.53 18.41 -20.48
C ILE A 419 -24.74 16.93 -20.29
N PRO A 420 -25.54 16.25 -21.12
CA PRO A 420 -25.70 14.81 -21.02
C PRO A 420 -24.29 14.24 -21.09
N ILE A 421 -23.79 13.80 -19.94
CA ILE A 421 -22.45 13.28 -19.84
C ILE A 421 -22.43 12.19 -20.90
N LYS A 422 -21.42 12.21 -21.78
CA LYS A 422 -20.92 10.91 -22.21
C LYS A 422 -20.49 10.29 -20.89
N GLN A 423 -21.40 9.55 -20.24
CA GLN A 423 -21.03 8.43 -19.39
C GLN A 423 -19.80 7.85 -20.09
N LYS A 424 -18.72 7.55 -19.37
CA LYS A 424 -17.78 6.59 -19.92
C LYS A 424 -18.68 5.45 -20.37
N LYS A 425 -18.99 5.39 -21.67
CA LYS A 425 -19.67 4.23 -22.23
C LYS A 425 -18.70 3.15 -21.78
N PRO A 426 -19.16 2.10 -21.08
CA PRO A 426 -18.27 1.01 -20.72
C PRO A 426 -17.45 0.73 -21.97
N ASP A 427 -16.13 0.92 -21.92
CA ASP A 427 -15.29 1.09 -23.12
C ASP A 427 -15.84 0.17 -24.18
N VAL A 428 -16.57 0.72 -25.16
CA VAL A 428 -17.30 -0.14 -26.09
C VAL A 428 -16.17 -0.72 -26.91
N ILE A 429 -15.80 -1.95 -26.58
CA ILE A 429 -14.84 -2.74 -27.34
C ILE A 429 -15.44 -2.80 -28.73
N LEU A 430 -14.94 -1.92 -29.62
CA LEU A 430 -15.40 -1.86 -30.98
C LEU A 430 -14.67 -3.00 -31.69
N HIS A 431 -15.34 -4.13 -31.76
CA HIS A 431 -14.90 -5.25 -32.57
C HIS A 431 -14.95 -4.85 -34.05
N ASP A 432 -14.07 -5.44 -34.86
CA ASP A 432 -14.19 -5.35 -36.31
C ASP A 432 -15.50 -6.00 -36.79
N LEU A 433 -15.94 -5.67 -38.00
CA LEU A 433 -17.24 -6.10 -38.55
C LEU A 433 -17.38 -7.62 -38.62
N GLU A 434 -16.28 -8.35 -38.79
CA GLU A 434 -16.27 -9.81 -38.91
C GLU A 434 -16.45 -10.45 -37.52
N THR A 435 -15.68 -10.00 -36.52
CA THR A 435 -15.85 -10.43 -35.12
C THR A 435 -17.26 -10.13 -34.62
N GLN A 436 -17.82 -8.95 -34.92
CA GLN A 436 -19.16 -8.58 -34.51
C GLN A 436 -20.23 -9.49 -35.13
N ALA A 437 -20.10 -9.83 -36.42
CA ALA A 437 -21.03 -10.73 -37.10
C ALA A 437 -21.03 -12.13 -36.46
N ILE A 438 -19.84 -12.66 -36.10
CA ILE A 438 -19.72 -13.93 -35.39
C ILE A 438 -20.42 -13.85 -34.02
N PHE A 439 -20.18 -12.79 -33.25
CA PHE A 439 -20.78 -12.63 -31.92
C PHE A 439 -22.31 -12.52 -31.98
N GLU A 440 -22.84 -11.78 -32.95
CA GLU A 440 -24.28 -11.64 -33.17
C GLU A 440 -24.93 -12.98 -33.58
N SER A 441 -24.21 -13.85 -34.29
CA SER A 441 -24.71 -15.19 -34.65
C SER A 441 -24.81 -16.14 -33.45
N ILE A 442 -23.95 -15.99 -32.44
CA ILE A 442 -23.87 -16.88 -31.26
C ILE A 442 -24.74 -16.37 -30.10
N ARG A 443 -24.97 -15.05 -30.02
CA ARG A 443 -25.72 -14.40 -28.92
C ARG A 443 -27.11 -15.01 -28.64
N PRO A 444 -27.94 -15.36 -29.64
CA PRO A 444 -29.24 -16.01 -29.38
C PRO A 444 -29.13 -17.40 -28.72
N TYR A 445 -27.98 -18.05 -28.86
CA TYR A 445 -27.70 -19.40 -28.35
C TYR A 445 -26.88 -19.38 -27.05
N THR A 446 -26.69 -18.19 -26.47
CA THR A 446 -25.94 -17.99 -25.22
C THR A 446 -26.93 -17.75 -24.08
N LYS A 447 -26.84 -18.54 -23.02
CA LYS A 447 -27.68 -18.42 -21.82
C LYS A 447 -26.82 -18.16 -20.59
N THR A 448 -27.20 -17.19 -19.78
CA THR A 448 -26.57 -16.96 -18.47
C THR A 448 -26.95 -18.06 -17.49
N ILE A 449 -25.99 -18.50 -16.68
CA ILE A 449 -26.22 -19.47 -15.61
C ILE A 449 -26.76 -18.71 -14.39
N SER A 450 -27.94 -19.10 -13.91
CA SER A 450 -28.68 -18.39 -12.87
C SER A 450 -28.17 -18.65 -11.45
N SER A 451 -27.47 -19.76 -11.22
CA SER A 451 -27.02 -20.18 -9.91
C SER A 451 -25.79 -21.08 -10.00
N PHE A 452 -24.89 -20.94 -9.04
CA PHE A 452 -23.72 -21.79 -8.86
C PHE A 452 -23.74 -22.40 -7.46
N ASP A 453 -23.05 -23.53 -7.29
CA ASP A 453 -22.83 -24.10 -5.96
C ASP A 453 -22.06 -23.13 -5.07
N LYS A 454 -22.49 -23.06 -3.81
CA LYS A 454 -21.84 -22.21 -2.81
C LYS A 454 -20.48 -22.80 -2.45
N ILE A 455 -19.44 -21.99 -2.60
CA ILE A 455 -18.10 -22.30 -2.11
C ILE A 455 -18.15 -22.22 -0.58
N ARG A 456 -17.59 -23.23 0.09
CA ARG A 456 -17.50 -23.25 1.57
C ARG A 456 -16.09 -22.80 1.97
N ASP A 457 -16.03 -21.75 2.76
CA ASP A 457 -14.82 -21.31 3.44
C ASP A 457 -14.80 -21.95 4.83
N TYR A 458 -13.64 -22.47 5.24
CA TYR A 458 -13.47 -23.10 6.56
C TYR A 458 -12.85 -22.14 7.58
N ASP A 459 -12.26 -21.02 7.12
CA ASP A 459 -11.71 -19.97 7.97
C ASP A 459 -12.60 -18.72 7.87
N ASP A 460 -13.36 -18.45 8.91
CA ASP A 460 -14.48 -17.49 8.97
C ASP A 460 -14.06 -15.99 8.97
N PHE A 461 -13.00 -15.61 8.25
CA PHE A 461 -12.49 -14.24 8.22
C PHE A 461 -12.24 -13.71 6.80
N TYR A 462 -13.27 -13.03 6.27
CA TYR A 462 -13.23 -12.04 5.16
C TYR A 462 -12.81 -12.51 3.75
N THR A 463 -13.38 -13.61 3.27
CA THR A 463 -13.34 -14.00 1.85
C THR A 463 -14.61 -13.57 1.11
N VAL A 464 -14.46 -12.87 -0.02
CA VAL A 464 -15.56 -12.51 -0.93
C VAL A 464 -15.37 -13.21 -2.26
N ILE A 465 -16.38 -13.97 -2.71
CA ILE A 465 -16.33 -14.69 -3.97
C ILE A 465 -17.51 -14.31 -4.86
N LYS A 466 -17.22 -14.03 -6.13
CA LYS A 466 -18.20 -13.78 -7.18
C LYS A 466 -17.98 -14.74 -8.33
N ARG A 467 -18.99 -15.54 -8.63
CA ARG A 467 -18.99 -16.49 -9.74
C ARG A 467 -20.09 -16.16 -10.74
N THR A 468 -19.72 -16.05 -12.00
CA THR A 468 -20.65 -15.82 -13.12
C THR A 468 -20.32 -16.77 -14.26
N GLY A 469 -21.29 -17.03 -15.13
CA GLY A 469 -21.03 -17.91 -16.26
C GLY A 469 -22.14 -17.92 -17.29
N ILE A 470 -21.79 -18.43 -18.45
CA ILE A 470 -22.66 -18.59 -19.61
C ILE A 470 -22.52 -19.99 -20.16
N ASN A 471 -23.59 -20.48 -20.76
CA ASN A 471 -23.61 -21.67 -21.58
C ASN A 471 -23.87 -21.26 -23.03
N ILE A 472 -22.99 -21.65 -23.93
CA ILE A 472 -23.04 -21.40 -25.37
C ILE A 472 -23.41 -22.71 -26.04
N THR A 473 -24.61 -22.80 -26.60
CA THR A 473 -25.02 -23.94 -27.42
C THR A 473 -24.62 -23.68 -28.87
N SER A 474 -24.10 -24.69 -29.58
CA SER A 474 -23.76 -24.50 -30.98
C SER A 474 -25.02 -24.23 -31.83
N PRO A 475 -25.00 -23.21 -32.71
CA PRO A 475 -26.10 -22.95 -33.64
C PRO A 475 -26.21 -24.04 -34.74
N ILE A 476 -25.17 -24.84 -34.93
CA ILE A 476 -25.08 -25.88 -35.97
C ILE A 476 -25.45 -27.25 -35.39
N ASN A 477 -25.02 -27.52 -34.16
CA ASN A 477 -25.30 -28.77 -33.47
C ASN A 477 -25.86 -28.51 -32.07
N SER A 478 -27.19 -28.64 -31.91
CA SER A 478 -27.87 -28.38 -30.64
C SER A 478 -27.42 -29.28 -29.49
N ASP A 479 -26.79 -30.41 -29.80
CA ASP A 479 -26.31 -31.37 -28.79
C ASP A 479 -24.93 -30.99 -28.24
N VAL A 480 -24.23 -30.05 -28.90
CA VAL A 480 -22.93 -29.55 -28.45
C VAL A 480 -23.10 -28.21 -27.75
N SER A 481 -22.56 -28.13 -26.53
CA SER A 481 -22.55 -26.90 -25.77
C SER A 481 -21.29 -26.76 -24.93
N VAL A 482 -20.89 -25.52 -24.70
CA VAL A 482 -19.71 -25.13 -23.94
C VAL A 482 -20.14 -24.22 -22.80
N THR A 483 -19.65 -24.53 -21.61
CA THR A 483 -19.84 -23.71 -20.41
C THR A 483 -18.58 -22.87 -20.17
N ALA A 484 -18.76 -21.55 -20.05
CA ALA A 484 -17.71 -20.63 -19.61
C ALA A 484 -18.07 -20.06 -18.23
N ILE A 485 -17.17 -20.21 -17.27
CA ILE A 485 -17.35 -19.75 -15.88
C ILE A 485 -16.19 -18.84 -15.52
N ILE A 486 -16.51 -17.70 -14.92
CA ILE A 486 -15.55 -16.79 -14.30
C ILE A 486 -15.75 -16.82 -12.79
N THR A 487 -14.68 -17.07 -12.06
CA THR A 487 -14.66 -16.99 -10.59
C THR A 487 -13.64 -15.94 -10.16
N ASN A 488 -14.10 -14.95 -9.41
CA ASN A 488 -13.27 -13.94 -8.75
C ASN A 488 -13.34 -14.16 -7.24
N MET A 489 -12.20 -14.24 -6.59
CA MET A 489 -12.06 -14.36 -5.15
C MET A 489 -11.16 -13.24 -4.64
N HIS A 490 -11.62 -12.58 -3.58
CA HIS A 490 -10.84 -11.67 -2.76
C HIS A 490 -10.74 -12.27 -1.36
N ARG A 491 -9.51 -12.38 -0.86
CA ARG A 491 -9.24 -12.80 0.51
C ARG A 491 -8.46 -11.72 1.21
N SER A 492 -8.93 -11.30 2.38
CA SER A 492 -8.22 -10.35 3.23
C SER A 492 -7.83 -11.02 4.54
N CYS A 493 -6.55 -10.98 4.88
CA CYS A 493 -6.03 -11.45 6.15
C CYS A 493 -5.74 -10.23 7.03
N TYR A 494 -6.44 -10.14 8.15
CA TYR A 494 -6.29 -9.09 9.15
C TYR A 494 -5.48 -9.54 10.39
N GLU A 495 -4.84 -10.71 10.34
CA GLU A 495 -3.87 -11.11 11.36
C GLU A 495 -2.56 -10.32 11.24
N ASP A 496 -1.51 -10.71 11.97
CA ASP A 496 -0.20 -10.02 12.18
C ASP A 496 0.47 -9.42 10.91
N TYR A 497 0.01 -9.79 9.71
CA TYR A 497 0.30 -9.15 8.42
C TYR A 497 -0.99 -8.78 7.69
N LEU A 498 -1.31 -7.48 7.63
CA LEU A 498 -2.33 -6.97 6.71
C LEU A 498 -1.94 -7.39 5.29
N SER A 499 -2.69 -8.31 4.69
CA SER A 499 -2.47 -8.74 3.31
C SER A 499 -3.79 -9.03 2.64
N ALA A 500 -3.84 -8.76 1.35
CA ALA A 500 -4.98 -9.06 0.50
C ALA A 500 -4.49 -9.80 -0.73
N SER A 501 -5.25 -10.82 -1.12
CA SER A 501 -5.02 -11.56 -2.35
C SER A 501 -6.28 -11.58 -3.20
N TRP A 502 -6.07 -11.41 -4.51
CA TRP A 502 -7.10 -11.51 -5.52
C TRP A 502 -6.72 -12.62 -6.49
N THR A 503 -7.61 -13.58 -6.64
CA THR A 503 -7.48 -14.64 -7.63
C THR A 503 -8.68 -14.60 -8.57
N ALA A 504 -8.42 -14.73 -9.86
CA ALA A 504 -9.44 -14.81 -10.89
C ALA A 504 -9.17 -15.99 -11.81
N SER A 505 -10.20 -16.77 -12.14
CA SER A 505 -10.11 -17.85 -13.13
C SER A 505 -11.20 -17.74 -14.18
N VAL A 506 -10.84 -18.01 -15.43
CA VAL A 506 -11.76 -18.24 -16.55
C VAL A 506 -11.59 -19.69 -16.99
N VAL A 507 -12.65 -20.46 -16.83
CA VAL A 507 -12.71 -21.87 -17.16
C VAL A 507 -13.73 -22.05 -18.29
N ILE A 508 -13.29 -22.66 -19.39
CA ILE A 508 -14.13 -22.90 -20.57
C ILE A 508 -14.03 -24.40 -20.88
N LEU A 509 -15.14 -25.12 -20.80
CA LEU A 509 -15.19 -26.58 -20.99
C LEU A 509 -16.49 -27.02 -21.70
N PRO A 510 -16.52 -28.23 -22.29
CA PRO A 510 -17.77 -28.85 -22.73
C PRO A 510 -18.76 -28.95 -21.56
N THR A 511 -20.03 -28.62 -21.78
CA THR A 511 -21.04 -28.57 -20.69
C THR A 511 -21.17 -29.91 -19.95
N ASN A 512 -21.00 -31.03 -20.65
CA ASN A 512 -21.09 -32.38 -20.06
C ASN A 512 -19.92 -32.71 -19.11
N ASP A 513 -18.81 -31.96 -19.19
CA ASP A 513 -17.62 -32.17 -18.36
C ASP A 513 -17.69 -31.38 -17.03
N LEU A 514 -18.77 -30.63 -16.81
CA LEU A 514 -19.07 -29.95 -15.55
C LEU A 514 -19.60 -30.95 -14.52
N LYS A 515 -18.70 -31.75 -13.93
CA LYS A 515 -19.05 -32.68 -12.84
C LYS A 515 -19.10 -31.93 -11.51
N ILE A 516 -20.26 -32.00 -10.83
CA ILE A 516 -20.42 -31.64 -9.43
C ILE A 516 -19.97 -32.85 -8.62
N SER A 517 -19.01 -32.72 -7.70
CA SER A 517 -18.72 -33.80 -6.76
C SER A 517 -19.88 -33.90 -5.76
N SER A 518 -20.73 -34.91 -5.88
CA SER A 518 -21.47 -35.43 -4.74
C SER A 518 -20.48 -36.00 -3.73
N GLU A 519 -20.78 -35.81 -2.45
CA GLU A 519 -20.02 -36.29 -1.30
C GLU A 519 -19.49 -37.71 -1.52
N ASP A 520 -18.16 -37.88 -1.48
CA ASP A 520 -17.59 -39.18 -1.19
C ASP A 520 -17.64 -39.34 0.33
N GLU A 521 -18.43 -40.33 0.73
CA GLU A 521 -18.42 -41.01 2.02
C GLU A 521 -16.99 -41.48 2.30
N ASP A 522 -16.35 -40.97 3.35
CA ASP A 522 -15.25 -41.67 4.02
C ASP A 522 -15.65 -41.88 5.48
N GLU A 523 -16.30 -43.03 5.65
CA GLU A 523 -16.22 -43.98 6.77
C GLU A 523 -15.87 -43.41 8.16
N ASP A 524 -16.93 -43.29 8.96
CA ASP A 524 -16.92 -43.71 10.36
C ASP A 524 -16.20 -45.07 10.48
N SER A 525 -14.97 -45.06 11.00
CA SER A 525 -14.39 -46.25 11.62
C SER A 525 -13.75 -45.84 12.96
N ASP A 526 -14.63 -45.71 13.95
CA ASP A 526 -14.27 -45.96 15.34
C ASP A 526 -13.84 -47.45 15.46
N GLU A 527 -12.53 -47.71 15.49
CA GLU A 527 -12.01 -48.90 16.17
C GLU A 527 -10.82 -48.51 17.07
N ASP A 528 -11.09 -48.62 18.37
CA ASP A 528 -10.19 -48.47 19.51
C ASP A 528 -8.83 -49.15 19.32
N LYS A 529 -7.72 -48.41 19.54
CA LYS A 529 -6.50 -48.94 20.19
C LYS A 529 -5.86 -47.90 21.12
N ASP A 530 -5.58 -48.40 22.30
CA ASP A 530 -5.12 -47.73 23.52
C ASP A 530 -3.75 -47.02 23.42
N ASP A 531 -3.58 -46.02 24.30
CA ASP A 531 -2.38 -45.55 25.00
C ASP A 531 -1.00 -45.62 24.30
N ASP A 532 -0.38 -44.46 24.03
CA ASP A 532 0.79 -43.98 24.80
C ASP A 532 1.47 -42.74 24.16
N ASP A 533 2.01 -41.90 25.04
CA ASP A 533 2.76 -40.67 24.82
C ASP A 533 3.71 -40.64 23.60
N SER A 534 3.71 -39.54 22.85
CA SER A 534 4.88 -38.63 22.70
C SER A 534 4.74 -37.67 21.51
N ASP A 535 5.31 -36.49 21.70
CA ASP A 535 5.35 -35.34 20.80
C ASP A 535 5.84 -35.65 19.37
N SER A 536 4.96 -35.49 18.38
CA SER A 536 5.33 -35.03 17.04
C SER A 536 4.14 -34.31 16.38
N PHE A 537 4.04 -32.99 16.62
CA PHE A 537 3.26 -32.11 15.76
C PHE A 537 3.98 -31.97 14.42
N ASP A 538 3.76 -32.92 13.51
CA ASP A 538 4.07 -32.77 12.10
C ASP A 538 3.10 -31.74 11.50
N MET A 539 3.58 -30.51 11.36
CA MET A 539 2.86 -29.35 10.86
C MET A 539 3.06 -29.19 9.34
N ASP A 540 2.93 -30.28 8.58
CA ASP A 540 3.11 -30.27 7.12
C ASP A 540 2.07 -31.18 6.43
N ASP A 541 0.78 -30.96 6.68
CA ASP A 541 -0.24 -31.19 5.65
C ASP A 541 -1.60 -30.57 6.05
N VAL A 542 -2.36 -30.15 5.04
CA VAL A 542 -3.72 -29.56 5.11
C VAL A 542 -3.79 -28.05 5.42
N ASN A 543 -3.56 -27.23 4.38
CA ASN A 543 -4.06 -25.85 4.35
C ASN A 543 -4.99 -25.63 3.14
N ILE A 544 -6.08 -26.42 3.07
CA ILE A 544 -7.19 -26.18 2.14
C ILE A 544 -8.16 -25.21 2.82
N SER A 545 -7.89 -23.90 2.71
CA SER A 545 -8.72 -22.87 3.34
C SER A 545 -10.13 -22.71 2.74
N PHE A 546 -10.41 -23.21 1.54
CA PHE A 546 -11.78 -23.25 1.00
C PHE A 546 -12.02 -24.49 0.11
N LYS A 547 -13.26 -24.99 0.09
CA LYS A 547 -13.69 -26.09 -0.78
C LYS A 547 -14.57 -25.55 -1.91
N ASP A 548 -14.06 -25.62 -3.13
CA ASP A 548 -14.81 -25.36 -4.36
C ASP A 548 -15.48 -26.66 -4.86
N PRO A 549 -16.82 -26.79 -4.78
CA PRO A 549 -17.54 -27.99 -5.20
C PRO A 549 -17.33 -28.35 -6.67
N LEU A 550 -16.97 -27.35 -7.49
CA LEU A 550 -16.74 -27.51 -8.92
C LEU A 550 -15.25 -27.74 -9.26
N LYS A 551 -14.32 -27.52 -8.32
CA LYS A 551 -12.86 -27.59 -8.53
C LYS A 551 -12.38 -26.79 -9.77
N ILE A 552 -12.96 -25.61 -10.00
CA ILE A 552 -12.69 -24.74 -11.17
C ILE A 552 -12.01 -23.40 -10.80
N HIS A 553 -11.70 -23.20 -9.52
CA HIS A 553 -10.91 -22.06 -9.07
C HIS A 553 -9.64 -22.54 -8.37
N PRO A 554 -8.45 -22.22 -8.91
CA PRO A 554 -7.20 -22.64 -8.31
C PRO A 554 -6.87 -21.75 -7.11
N TYR A 555 -6.21 -22.32 -6.10
CA TYR A 555 -5.65 -21.54 -5.00
C TYR A 555 -4.24 -21.07 -5.36
N GLN A 556 -3.89 -19.85 -4.97
CA GLN A 556 -2.52 -19.34 -5.10
C GLN A 556 -1.80 -19.48 -3.76
N GLU A 557 -0.74 -20.27 -3.74
CA GLU A 557 0.03 -20.53 -2.53
C GLU A 557 0.79 -19.29 -2.06
N SER A 558 0.61 -18.95 -0.78
CA SER A 558 1.11 -17.73 -0.12
C SER A 558 2.63 -17.57 -0.18
N CYS A 559 3.39 -18.66 -0.24
CA CYS A 559 4.86 -18.63 -0.16
C CYS A 559 5.54 -18.81 -1.52
N SER A 560 4.95 -19.59 -2.42
CA SER A 560 5.56 -19.92 -3.72
C SER A 560 4.98 -19.12 -4.89
N GLY A 561 3.82 -18.49 -4.69
CA GLY A 561 3.03 -17.86 -5.74
C GLY A 561 2.49 -18.85 -6.79
N LYS A 562 2.69 -20.17 -6.63
CA LYS A 562 2.20 -21.19 -7.56
C LYS A 562 0.69 -21.38 -7.39
N PHE A 563 0.03 -21.67 -8.51
CA PHE A 563 -1.38 -22.06 -8.49
C PHE A 563 -1.47 -23.58 -8.28
N SER A 564 -2.27 -24.01 -7.31
CA SER A 564 -2.61 -25.42 -7.13
C SER A 564 -3.70 -25.85 -8.12
N ASN A 565 -3.79 -27.15 -8.41
CA ASN A 565 -4.90 -27.76 -9.14
C ASN A 565 -5.21 -27.15 -10.53
N LEU A 566 -4.19 -26.65 -11.23
CA LEU A 566 -4.34 -26.22 -12.62
C LEU A 566 -4.52 -27.43 -13.54
N ASP A 567 -5.74 -27.60 -14.06
CA ASP A 567 -6.06 -28.64 -15.05
C ASP A 567 -6.16 -28.07 -16.49
N THR A 568 -6.61 -28.88 -17.44
CA THR A 568 -6.82 -28.48 -18.85
C THR A 568 -7.98 -27.50 -19.06
N LYS A 569 -8.87 -27.33 -18.08
CA LYS A 569 -10.09 -26.51 -18.20
C LYS A 569 -9.81 -25.02 -17.97
N HIS A 570 -8.70 -24.69 -17.31
CA HIS A 570 -8.28 -23.32 -16.99
C HIS A 570 -7.67 -22.61 -18.20
N ILE A 571 -8.43 -21.72 -18.84
CA ILE A 571 -8.00 -20.92 -20.00
C ILE A 571 -7.21 -19.69 -19.56
N PHE A 572 -7.63 -19.05 -18.47
CA PHE A 572 -6.96 -17.89 -17.89
C PHE A 572 -7.03 -17.97 -16.37
N VAL A 573 -5.90 -17.74 -15.70
CA VAL A 573 -5.80 -17.64 -14.26
C VAL A 573 -4.91 -16.45 -13.92
N LEU A 574 -5.39 -15.60 -13.02
CA LEU A 574 -4.74 -14.39 -12.55
C LEU A 574 -4.64 -14.44 -11.03
N GLY A 575 -3.47 -14.08 -10.51
CA GLY A 575 -3.17 -14.00 -9.10
C GLY A 575 -2.44 -12.70 -8.82
N ILE A 576 -3.00 -11.91 -7.90
CA ILE A 576 -2.46 -10.63 -7.46
C ILE A 576 -2.43 -10.65 -5.95
N ARG A 577 -1.33 -10.19 -5.37
CA ARG A 577 -1.20 -10.08 -3.92
C ARG A 577 -0.66 -8.71 -3.56
N ALA A 578 -1.26 -8.14 -2.53
CA ALA A 578 -0.76 -6.96 -1.86
C ALA A 578 -0.51 -7.30 -0.39
N TYR A 579 0.57 -6.78 0.16
CA TYR A 579 0.77 -6.78 1.59
C TYR A 579 1.08 -5.37 2.06
N TRP A 580 0.56 -5.06 3.24
CA TRP A 580 0.83 -3.82 3.93
C TRP A 580 1.84 -4.12 5.02
N ARG A 581 3.03 -3.52 4.90
CA ARG A 581 3.96 -3.53 6.02
C ARG A 581 3.46 -2.53 7.07
N VAL A 582 3.10 -3.03 8.23
CA VAL A 582 2.82 -2.18 9.39
C VAL A 582 4.16 -1.64 9.91
N GLY A 583 4.36 -0.34 9.69
CA GLY A 583 5.49 0.49 10.14
C GLY A 583 5.09 1.96 10.05
N MET A 584 6.03 2.91 10.10
CA MET A 584 5.72 4.37 10.03
C MET A 584 5.13 4.87 8.69
N SER A 585 5.01 4.00 7.69
CA SER A 585 4.34 4.24 6.42
C SER A 585 3.62 2.96 6.01
N VAL A 586 2.35 3.08 5.60
CA VAL A 586 1.61 2.01 4.94
C VAL A 586 2.08 1.99 3.48
N GLU A 587 3.17 1.29 3.19
CA GLU A 587 3.53 0.98 1.80
C GLU A 587 2.67 -0.21 1.36
N GLU A 588 1.77 0.05 0.43
CA GLU A 588 1.08 -1.00 -0.32
C GLU A 588 2.08 -1.61 -1.30
N ILE A 589 2.58 -2.80 -0.97
CA ILE A 589 3.54 -3.49 -1.82
C ILE A 589 2.79 -4.54 -2.61
N TRP A 590 2.66 -4.27 -3.91
CA TRP A 590 2.11 -5.20 -4.88
C TRP A 590 3.17 -6.23 -5.27
N GLU A 591 2.88 -7.50 -5.05
CA GLU A 591 3.68 -8.59 -5.60
C GLU A 591 3.54 -8.66 -7.13
N PRO A 592 4.53 -9.24 -7.84
CA PRO A 592 4.43 -9.45 -9.28
C PRO A 592 3.15 -10.23 -9.65
N ILE A 593 2.41 -9.69 -10.62
CA ILE A 593 1.20 -10.33 -11.14
C ILE A 593 1.55 -11.71 -11.72
N ASN A 594 0.90 -12.75 -11.21
CA ASN A 594 1.04 -14.10 -11.74
C ASN A 594 -0.12 -14.43 -12.68
N ILE A 595 0.20 -14.78 -13.93
CA ILE A 595 -0.78 -15.13 -14.94
C ILE A 595 -0.40 -16.47 -15.57
N LYS A 596 -1.35 -17.40 -15.62
CA LYS A 596 -1.27 -18.66 -16.35
C LYS A 596 -2.39 -18.73 -17.39
N VAL A 597 -2.02 -19.14 -18.60
CA VAL A 597 -2.95 -19.18 -19.74
C VAL A 597 -2.80 -20.46 -20.55
N LYS A 598 -3.87 -20.85 -21.21
CA LYS A 598 -3.95 -21.89 -22.24
C LYS A 598 -4.76 -21.38 -23.43
N SER A 599 -4.56 -22.01 -24.59
CA SER A 599 -5.40 -21.73 -25.77
C SER A 599 -6.81 -22.29 -25.55
N ALA A 600 -7.82 -21.56 -26.03
CA ALA A 600 -9.21 -22.01 -26.08
C ALA A 600 -9.60 -22.64 -27.44
N ASP A 601 -8.63 -22.83 -28.36
CA ASP A 601 -8.91 -23.30 -29.73
C ASP A 601 -9.58 -24.68 -29.76
N PHE A 602 -9.15 -25.59 -28.89
CA PHE A 602 -9.77 -26.91 -28.78
C PHE A 602 -11.27 -26.79 -28.47
N VAL A 603 -11.64 -25.98 -27.49
CA VAL A 603 -13.03 -25.82 -27.07
C VAL A 603 -13.85 -25.05 -28.11
N ALA A 604 -13.24 -24.07 -28.78
CA ALA A 604 -13.88 -23.37 -29.90
C ALA A 604 -14.18 -24.32 -31.06
N SER A 605 -13.26 -25.23 -31.39
CA SER A 605 -13.44 -26.21 -32.46
C SER A 605 -14.61 -27.17 -32.20
N LEU A 606 -14.90 -27.48 -30.93
CA LEU A 606 -16.04 -28.35 -30.56
C LEU A 606 -17.39 -27.71 -30.89
N LEU A 607 -17.50 -26.38 -30.87
CA LEU A 607 -18.77 -25.72 -31.21
C LEU A 607 -19.09 -25.81 -32.70
N GLU A 608 -18.16 -26.25 -33.56
CA GLU A 608 -18.33 -26.40 -35.00
C GLU A 608 -18.75 -25.09 -35.72
N ILE A 609 -18.61 -23.94 -35.07
CA ILE A 609 -18.95 -22.62 -35.63
C ILE A 609 -17.84 -22.19 -36.59
N PRO A 610 -18.15 -21.91 -37.87
CA PRO A 610 -17.17 -21.43 -38.84
C PRO A 610 -16.43 -20.20 -38.32
N ASP A 611 -15.11 -20.18 -38.53
CA ASP A 611 -14.21 -19.06 -38.23
C ASP A 611 -14.13 -18.66 -36.74
N LEU A 612 -14.81 -19.37 -35.83
CA LEU A 612 -14.69 -19.17 -34.39
C LEU A 612 -13.39 -19.80 -33.87
N THR A 613 -12.38 -18.96 -33.65
CA THR A 613 -11.12 -19.35 -33.00
C THR A 613 -11.21 -19.30 -31.48
N GLY A 614 -10.24 -19.89 -30.77
CA GLY A 614 -10.13 -19.78 -29.32
C GLY A 614 -9.96 -18.32 -28.85
N ASP A 615 -9.28 -17.50 -29.64
CA ASP A 615 -9.14 -16.06 -29.41
C ASP A 615 -10.50 -15.34 -29.42
N LEU A 616 -11.32 -15.62 -30.44
CA LEU A 616 -12.66 -15.06 -30.57
C LEU A 616 -13.61 -15.58 -29.49
N LEU A 617 -13.51 -16.86 -29.15
CA LEU A 617 -14.29 -17.45 -28.05
C LEU A 617 -13.95 -16.78 -26.71
N PHE A 618 -12.67 -16.56 -26.41
CA PHE A 618 -12.26 -15.91 -25.18
C PHE A 618 -12.71 -14.44 -25.13
N LYS A 619 -12.58 -13.69 -26.24
CA LYS A 619 -13.14 -12.34 -26.37
C LYS A 619 -14.65 -12.30 -26.14
N TYR A 620 -15.39 -13.25 -26.72
CA TYR A 620 -16.83 -13.35 -26.58
C TYR A 620 -17.27 -13.59 -25.13
N VAL A 621 -16.57 -14.46 -24.42
CA VAL A 621 -16.81 -14.72 -22.98
C VAL A 621 -16.61 -13.44 -22.16
N LEU A 622 -15.55 -12.67 -22.44
CA LEU A 622 -15.30 -11.40 -21.76
C LEU A 622 -16.34 -10.32 -22.12
N ASP A 623 -16.81 -10.23 -23.36
CA ASP A 623 -17.87 -9.29 -23.77
C ASP A 623 -19.21 -9.60 -23.06
N CYS A 624 -19.52 -10.89 -22.91
CA CYS A 624 -20.75 -11.34 -22.26
C CYS A 624 -20.72 -11.15 -20.73
N LEU A 625 -19.61 -11.53 -20.09
CA LEU A 625 -19.53 -11.60 -18.62
C LEU A 625 -18.94 -10.35 -17.96
N LYS A 626 -18.17 -9.53 -18.71
CA LYS A 626 -17.54 -8.27 -18.27
C LYS A 626 -16.95 -8.35 -16.86
N PRO A 627 -15.98 -9.25 -16.65
CA PRO A 627 -15.45 -9.50 -15.32
C PRO A 627 -14.65 -8.30 -14.80
N THR A 628 -14.76 -8.07 -13.49
CA THR A 628 -14.02 -7.02 -12.76
C THR A 628 -13.51 -7.60 -11.43
N LEU A 629 -12.30 -7.22 -11.03
CA LEU A 629 -11.74 -7.63 -9.75
C LEU A 629 -12.55 -7.02 -8.59
N ILE A 630 -12.69 -7.79 -7.51
CA ILE A 630 -13.47 -7.42 -6.32
C ILE A 630 -12.69 -6.39 -5.51
N ASP A 631 -13.35 -5.34 -5.03
CA ASP A 631 -12.86 -4.28 -4.12
C ASP A 631 -11.73 -3.34 -4.62
N VAL A 632 -10.95 -3.70 -5.64
CA VAL A 632 -9.78 -2.92 -6.12
C VAL A 632 -9.94 -2.30 -7.53
N GLU A 633 -11.07 -2.56 -8.21
CA GLU A 633 -11.22 -2.28 -9.64
C GLU A 633 -10.07 -2.90 -10.47
N GLU A 634 -9.86 -2.49 -11.73
CA GLU A 634 -8.81 -3.09 -12.59
C GLU A 634 -7.41 -2.44 -12.41
N THR A 635 -7.24 -1.52 -11.45
CA THR A 635 -6.06 -0.64 -11.31
C THR A 635 -4.69 -1.36 -11.38
N PRO A 636 -4.44 -2.47 -10.65
CA PRO A 636 -3.13 -3.14 -10.69
C PRO A 636 -2.86 -3.79 -12.05
N LEU A 637 -3.88 -4.40 -12.64
CA LEU A 637 -3.78 -5.03 -13.96
C LEU A 637 -3.67 -3.98 -15.07
N GLU A 638 -4.39 -2.87 -14.94
CA GLU A 638 -4.34 -1.72 -15.85
C GLU A 638 -2.94 -1.09 -15.87
N ASN A 639 -2.35 -0.85 -14.69
CA ASN A 639 -0.99 -0.33 -14.57
C ASN A 639 0.04 -1.27 -15.24
N TRP A 640 -0.13 -2.58 -15.06
CA TRP A 640 0.74 -3.57 -15.69
C TRP A 640 0.58 -3.58 -17.22
N VAL A 641 -0.64 -3.52 -17.74
CA VAL A 641 -0.93 -3.43 -19.18
C VAL A 641 -0.37 -2.12 -19.75
N ASN A 642 -0.56 -0.99 -19.06
CA ASN A 642 -0.07 0.33 -19.50
C ASN A 642 1.46 0.35 -19.58
N LYS A 643 2.16 -0.30 -18.64
CA LYS A 643 3.62 -0.48 -18.70
C LYS A 643 4.06 -1.31 -19.91
N LEU A 644 3.28 -2.32 -20.31
CA LEU A 644 3.56 -3.10 -21.52
C LEU A 644 3.29 -2.28 -22.79
N LYS A 645 2.24 -1.46 -22.81
CA LYS A 645 1.92 -0.52 -23.90
C LYS A 645 3.03 0.52 -24.07
N SER A 646 3.49 1.14 -22.97
CA SER A 646 4.57 2.15 -23.01
C SER A 646 5.89 1.58 -23.53
N ASN A 647 6.16 0.30 -23.22
CA ASN A 647 7.34 -0.41 -23.70
C ASN A 647 7.18 -0.93 -25.14
N GLY A 648 6.07 -0.67 -25.82
CA GLY A 648 5.76 -1.16 -27.17
C GLY A 648 5.60 -2.68 -27.27
N THR A 649 5.43 -3.36 -26.14
CA THR A 649 5.35 -4.83 -26.08
C THR A 649 3.97 -5.36 -26.44
N ILE A 650 2.92 -4.55 -26.22
CA ILE A 650 1.56 -4.82 -26.67
C ILE A 650 1.01 -3.60 -27.43
N PRO A 651 0.10 -3.78 -28.40
CA PRO A 651 -0.44 -2.68 -29.19
C PRO A 651 -1.27 -1.71 -28.34
N ILE A 652 -1.17 -0.42 -28.67
CA ILE A 652 -1.95 0.65 -28.04
C ILE A 652 -3.42 0.59 -28.51
N GLU A 653 -3.65 0.17 -29.76
CA GLU A 653 -4.98 0.02 -30.39
C GLU A 653 -5.10 -1.32 -31.13
N PRO A 654 -6.32 -1.90 -31.25
CA PRO A 654 -7.60 -1.41 -30.71
C PRO A 654 -7.78 -1.73 -29.21
N ASN A 655 -8.63 -0.96 -28.53
CA ASN A 655 -9.00 -1.18 -27.13
C ASN A 655 -9.73 -2.53 -26.98
N GLN A 656 -9.17 -3.41 -26.15
CA GLN A 656 -9.72 -4.71 -25.77
C GLN A 656 -9.87 -4.78 -24.25
N HIS A 657 -10.58 -5.80 -23.75
CA HIS A 657 -10.68 -6.06 -22.31
C HIS A 657 -9.28 -6.25 -21.69
N LEU A 658 -9.02 -5.75 -20.48
CA LEU A 658 -7.68 -5.83 -19.85
C LEU A 658 -7.19 -7.28 -19.70
N TRP A 659 -8.11 -8.19 -19.37
CA TRP A 659 -7.84 -9.62 -19.28
C TRP A 659 -7.43 -10.24 -20.61
N TYR A 660 -7.92 -9.73 -21.74
CA TYR A 660 -7.51 -10.18 -23.07
C TYR A 660 -6.06 -9.78 -23.37
N TYR A 661 -5.65 -8.55 -23.07
CA TYR A 661 -4.25 -8.14 -23.22
C TYR A 661 -3.32 -9.02 -22.39
N ALA A 662 -3.69 -9.29 -21.14
CA ALA A 662 -2.94 -10.17 -20.26
C ALA A 662 -2.85 -11.61 -20.79
N TRP A 663 -3.97 -12.14 -21.28
CA TRP A 663 -4.05 -13.48 -21.84
C TRP A 663 -3.18 -13.63 -23.10
N ASN A 664 -3.39 -12.74 -24.08
CA ASN A 664 -2.70 -12.76 -25.37
C ASN A 664 -1.18 -12.57 -25.20
N TYR A 665 -0.75 -11.63 -24.36
CA TYR A 665 0.67 -11.42 -24.08
C TYR A 665 1.36 -12.68 -23.52
N LYS A 666 0.74 -13.32 -22.53
CA LYS A 666 1.31 -14.54 -21.91
C LYS A 666 1.26 -15.75 -22.86
N LEU A 667 0.23 -15.85 -23.70
CA LEU A 667 0.10 -16.92 -24.68
C LEU A 667 1.21 -16.82 -25.75
N ASN A 668 1.43 -15.62 -26.30
CA ASN A 668 2.46 -15.39 -27.31
C ASN A 668 3.88 -15.63 -26.76
N ARG A 669 4.15 -15.24 -25.50
CA ARG A 669 5.46 -15.50 -24.88
C ARG A 669 5.76 -16.99 -24.68
N LYS A 670 4.74 -17.82 -24.39
CA LYS A 670 4.89 -19.28 -24.33
C LYS A 670 5.23 -19.86 -25.70
N ASN A 671 4.58 -19.38 -26.76
CA ASN A 671 4.84 -19.84 -28.12
C ASN A 671 6.27 -19.49 -28.57
N LEU A 672 6.78 -18.31 -28.20
CA LEU A 672 8.18 -17.93 -28.45
C LEU A 672 9.18 -18.82 -27.67
N ASN A 673 8.90 -19.15 -26.41
CA ASN A 673 9.78 -20.04 -25.62
C ASN A 673 9.77 -21.49 -26.11
N ASN A 674 8.72 -21.94 -26.80
CA ASN A 674 8.65 -23.27 -27.42
C ASN A 674 9.31 -23.32 -28.82
N LEU A 675 9.78 -22.19 -29.34
CA LEU A 675 10.47 -22.06 -30.63
C LEU A 675 12.00 -21.96 -30.48
N TYR A 676 12.51 -21.96 -29.24
CA TYR A 676 13.94 -21.90 -28.92
C TYR A 676 14.44 -23.20 -28.31
#